data_AF-A0A3N9NR42-F1
#
_entry.id   AF-A0A3N9NR42-F1
#
_cell.length_a   1.000
_cell.length_b   1.000
_cell.length_c   1.000
_cell.angle_alpha   90.00
_cell.angle_beta   90.00
_cell.angle_gamma   90.00
#
_symmetry.space_group_name_H-M   'P 1'
#
loop_
_entity.id
_entity.type
_entity.pdbx_description
1 polymer ?
#
loop_
_entity_poly.entity_id
_entity_poly.type
_entity_poly.pdbx_seq_one_letter_code
_entity_poly.pdbx_strand_id
1 'polypeptide(L)'
;EKSDVMTPEVFDQIFSVVDEVEYMLNSIADKGSAESKNFHQIIENLRENIIKYGGEPEAEKEVGESVESAPFQEEVQYQASELTKNEFLQKKKTDAHVRMHVKQIDSLLNEAAELVIYHNQFKTQINRYKGYVPKLDLESKNLQSILWHLEKLISRQQHLLEQLDRGDKGTVTTLEESQKINYQNLKEVSESLHRVHENFIQSLQGIKNSGKLYEEQLQKITRLSNSIHDEIIKARLVPIGLLFQRFQRPLRDLARKNKKKIRLIIEGENTELDRILADELYEPMLHIFRNALDHGIETPAERKKNGKPEEGLIRISAEQERNYVLISIEDDGRGINISDIREKIVERGLVNPEKAKDLTPAELYEFLMVPGFSTARKKGVLSGRGVGLDAVRNQIQKIKGDLRISSTPQQNTRFTIRVPFSITVTQAMLVEVNKNVYAIPLLQVEETVNISDDKLDLQDDGYYLTIRNSQVPVIPMGNLLDLRGESDRQITRVSQYPVIIVQDEGQKAALLVDKILHREEILIKSLGGMLQGVKYIMGGSILADGQVVLVLDIPQIVFNTLRTKEKSLNLQPRDFKKNEKKQTDTSLKRTLPKRIIEGRKPKILIVDDSLSIRKFLSSLLSKHNYEVEAAPNGQSAIELLSQTEFDAVITDLEMPQLSGYDLIEHIRSDSRWDDLPVLVLTGRAGKNIEQQTLKLGANDFIIKPFKEKELLDKLKNFIERNE
;
A
#
# COMPACT_ATOMS: atom_id res chain seq x y z
N GLU A 1 64.95 4.90 -11.89
CA GLU A 1 64.21 6.03 -12.47
C GLU A 1 62.85 5.58 -13.04
N LYS A 2 61.80 5.74 -12.25
CA LYS A 2 60.50 6.31 -12.62
C LYS A 2 59.99 6.91 -11.31
N SER A 3 59.76 8.22 -11.31
CA SER A 3 59.49 9.04 -10.13
C SER A 3 58.13 8.69 -9.51
N ASP A 4 58.13 8.07 -8.33
CA ASP A 4 56.98 7.97 -7.43
C ASP A 4 56.75 9.33 -6.74
N VAL A 5 56.39 10.32 -7.53
CA VAL A 5 55.88 11.61 -7.06
C VAL A 5 54.38 11.57 -7.26
N MET A 6 53.59 11.70 -6.19
CA MET A 6 52.15 11.90 -6.33
C MET A 6 51.88 13.07 -7.28
N THR A 7 51.09 12.82 -8.32
CA THR A 7 50.78 13.85 -9.32
C THR A 7 49.83 14.89 -8.71
N PRO A 8 49.88 16.17 -9.16
CA PRO A 8 48.92 17.20 -8.74
C PRO A 8 47.44 16.77 -8.82
N GLU A 9 47.13 15.83 -9.72
CA GLU A 9 45.81 15.23 -9.91
C GLU A 9 45.27 14.51 -8.65
N VAL A 10 46.14 13.94 -7.82
CA VAL A 10 45.72 13.28 -6.56
C VAL A 10 45.33 14.33 -5.51
N PHE A 11 46.04 15.46 -5.46
CA PHE A 11 45.70 16.57 -4.56
C PHE A 11 44.37 17.22 -4.96
N ASP A 12 44.13 17.47 -6.24
CA ASP A 12 42.86 18.03 -6.74
C ASP A 12 41.66 17.13 -6.40
N GLN A 13 41.84 15.80 -6.43
CA GLN A 13 40.79 14.86 -6.07
C GLN A 13 40.48 14.86 -4.57
N ILE A 14 41.49 15.05 -3.71
CA ILE A 14 41.30 15.18 -2.26
C ILE A 14 40.52 16.44 -1.93
N PHE A 15 40.89 17.59 -2.52
CA PHE A 15 40.15 18.84 -2.30
C PHE A 15 38.71 18.74 -2.82
N SER A 16 38.49 18.04 -3.93
CA SER A 16 37.14 17.75 -4.43
C SER A 16 36.28 16.92 -3.46
N VAL A 17 36.86 16.07 -2.61
CA VAL A 17 36.11 15.37 -1.55
C VAL A 17 35.67 16.34 -0.48
N VAL A 18 36.55 17.24 -0.05
CA VAL A 18 36.25 18.23 1.00
C VAL A 18 35.11 19.15 0.55
N ASP A 19 35.18 19.66 -0.68
CA ASP A 19 34.16 20.53 -1.28
C ASP A 19 32.80 19.82 -1.42
N GLU A 20 32.79 18.54 -1.77
CA GLU A 20 31.56 17.75 -1.92
C GLU A 20 30.93 17.40 -0.55
N VAL A 21 31.75 17.19 0.50
CA VAL A 21 31.23 17.04 1.87
C VAL A 21 30.61 18.35 2.36
N GLU A 22 31.26 19.49 2.11
CA GLU A 22 30.73 20.81 2.47
C GLU A 22 29.42 21.10 1.71
N TYR A 23 29.34 20.74 0.44
CA TYR A 23 28.11 20.82 -0.36
C TYR A 23 26.98 19.96 0.22
N MET A 24 27.25 18.70 0.59
CA MET A 24 26.24 17.81 1.17
C MET A 24 25.75 18.32 2.55
N LEU A 25 26.65 18.87 3.37
CA LEU A 25 26.27 19.46 4.66
C LEU A 25 25.35 20.68 4.47
N ASN A 26 25.66 21.54 3.49
CA ASN A 26 24.82 22.69 3.14
C ASN A 26 23.49 22.29 2.47
N SER A 27 23.45 21.22 1.67
CA SER A 27 22.23 20.75 1.01
C SER A 27 21.24 20.11 2.00
N ILE A 28 21.75 19.45 3.03
CA ILE A 28 20.95 18.91 4.14
C ILE A 28 20.29 20.04 4.93
N ALA A 29 20.99 21.17 5.13
CA ALA A 29 20.48 22.33 5.86
C ALA A 29 19.34 23.07 5.14
N ASP A 30 19.41 23.21 3.80
CA ASP A 30 18.45 24.01 3.03
C ASP A 30 17.29 23.21 2.41
N LYS A 31 17.47 21.92 2.08
CA LYS A 31 16.48 21.15 1.29
C LYS A 31 16.10 19.78 1.86
N GLY A 32 16.69 19.38 2.99
CA GLY A 32 16.39 18.09 3.64
C GLY A 32 16.79 16.85 2.80
N SER A 33 17.56 17.05 1.73
CA SER A 33 18.06 16.00 0.84
C SER A 33 19.57 16.13 0.66
N ALA A 34 20.30 15.05 0.91
CA ALA A 34 21.70 14.89 0.55
C ALA A 34 21.76 14.19 -0.80
N GLU A 35 21.87 14.93 -1.90
CA GLU A 35 22.22 14.35 -3.20
C GLU A 35 23.67 14.68 -3.48
N SER A 36 24.55 13.68 -3.32
CA SER A 36 25.92 13.74 -3.81
C SER A 36 25.86 13.74 -5.34
N LYS A 37 26.44 14.76 -5.99
CA LYS A 37 26.52 14.77 -7.45
C LYS A 37 27.68 13.91 -7.93
N ASN A 38 28.78 13.89 -7.20
CA ASN A 38 30.01 13.20 -7.64
C ASN A 38 30.77 12.49 -6.53
N PHE A 39 30.29 12.50 -5.29
CA PHE A 39 31.04 11.99 -4.12
C PHE A 39 31.59 10.57 -4.34
N HIS A 40 30.72 9.64 -4.76
CA HIS A 40 31.11 8.26 -4.99
C HIS A 40 32.17 8.11 -6.11
N GLN A 41 32.07 8.93 -7.16
CA GLN A 41 33.03 8.95 -8.26
C GLN A 41 34.40 9.50 -7.80
N ILE A 42 34.41 10.53 -6.96
CA ILE A 42 35.63 11.14 -6.41
C ILE A 42 36.34 10.14 -5.47
N ILE A 43 35.57 9.42 -4.64
CA ILE A 43 36.09 8.38 -3.74
C ILE A 43 36.69 7.19 -4.51
N GLU A 44 36.01 6.72 -5.57
CA GLU A 44 36.54 5.64 -6.40
C GLU A 44 37.79 6.06 -7.17
N ASN A 45 37.85 7.30 -7.66
CA ASN A 45 39.05 7.84 -8.30
C ASN A 45 40.23 7.94 -7.31
N LEU A 46 39.97 8.33 -6.06
CA LEU A 46 40.98 8.34 -5.00
C LEU A 46 41.45 6.94 -4.66
N ARG A 47 40.54 5.96 -4.54
CA ARG A 47 40.89 4.55 -4.31
C ARG A 47 41.73 3.99 -5.44
N GLU A 48 41.35 4.21 -6.70
CA GLU A 48 42.11 3.77 -7.87
C GLU A 48 43.53 4.37 -7.88
N ASN A 49 43.67 5.65 -7.56
CA ASN A 49 44.97 6.31 -7.48
C ASN A 49 45.79 5.81 -6.26
N ILE A 50 45.18 5.64 -5.09
CA ILE A 50 45.84 5.11 -3.88
C ILE A 50 46.32 3.67 -4.09
N ILE A 51 45.54 2.81 -4.76
CA ILE A 51 45.92 1.43 -5.08
C ILE A 51 47.06 1.40 -6.11
N LYS A 52 47.02 2.28 -7.12
CA LYS A 52 48.01 2.37 -8.20
C LYS A 52 49.40 2.81 -7.72
N TYR A 53 49.48 3.61 -6.65
CA TYR A 53 50.75 4.08 -6.06
C TYR A 53 51.08 3.43 -4.68
N GLY A 54 50.16 2.65 -4.08
CA GLY A 54 50.24 2.17 -2.70
C GLY A 54 50.44 0.67 -2.47
N GLY A 55 50.24 -0.18 -3.50
CA GLY A 55 50.32 -1.64 -3.36
C GLY A 55 49.13 -2.27 -2.63
N GLU A 56 48.74 -3.49 -3.04
CA GLU A 56 47.54 -4.19 -2.55
C GLU A 56 47.62 -4.59 -1.06
N PRO A 57 46.48 -4.62 -0.34
CA PRO A 57 46.42 -5.10 1.03
C PRO A 57 46.38 -6.64 1.10
N GLU A 58 47.12 -7.22 2.06
CA GLU A 58 46.92 -8.60 2.51
C GLU A 58 45.60 -8.73 3.29
N ALA A 59 44.89 -9.83 3.06
CA ALA A 59 43.64 -10.18 3.71
C ALA A 59 43.86 -10.63 5.16
N GLU A 60 43.23 -9.95 6.12
CA GLU A 60 43.11 -10.43 7.50
C GLU A 60 41.75 -11.10 7.77
N LYS A 61 41.84 -12.12 8.61
CA LYS A 61 40.90 -13.22 8.85
C LYS A 61 39.76 -12.84 9.79
N GLU A 62 38.68 -13.60 9.68
CA GLU A 62 37.57 -13.67 10.64
C GLU A 62 38.04 -14.04 12.07
N VAL A 63 37.46 -13.34 13.04
CA VAL A 63 37.19 -13.75 14.44
C VAL A 63 35.81 -13.14 14.74
N GLY A 64 34.76 -13.85 15.17
CA GLY A 64 34.68 -14.96 16.11
C GLY A 64 34.11 -14.44 17.45
N GLU A 65 32.95 -14.98 17.84
CA GLU A 65 32.31 -14.93 19.18
C GLU A 65 31.29 -13.82 19.55
N SER A 66 30.02 -14.27 19.54
CA SER A 66 29.00 -14.22 20.60
C SER A 66 29.26 -13.45 21.90
N VAL A 67 28.25 -12.69 22.36
CA VAL A 67 27.81 -12.71 23.78
C VAL A 67 26.28 -12.57 23.86
N GLU A 68 25.73 -13.41 24.74
CA GLU A 68 24.35 -13.61 25.15
C GLU A 68 23.67 -12.41 25.82
N SER A 69 22.35 -12.54 25.89
CA SER A 69 21.36 -11.74 26.59
C SER A 69 21.36 -11.83 28.13
N ALA A 70 20.95 -10.70 28.73
CA ALA A 70 20.20 -10.53 29.99
C ALA A 70 20.98 -10.55 31.34
N PRO A 71 20.35 -10.11 32.45
CA PRO A 71 19.63 -8.84 32.70
C PRO A 71 20.17 -8.15 33.97
N PHE A 72 19.96 -6.84 34.17
CA PHE A 72 19.84 -6.32 35.53
C PHE A 72 19.11 -4.98 35.63
N GLN A 73 18.20 -4.94 36.60
CA GLN A 73 17.41 -3.81 37.07
C GLN A 73 18.28 -2.92 37.97
N GLU A 74 18.01 -1.62 37.99
CA GLU A 74 17.94 -0.92 39.28
C GLU A 74 17.02 0.31 39.19
N GLU A 75 16.21 0.43 40.22
CA GLU A 75 15.16 1.40 40.43
C GLU A 75 15.74 2.80 40.62
N VAL A 76 15.09 3.81 40.02
CA VAL A 76 15.23 5.19 40.49
C VAL A 76 13.87 5.69 40.97
N GLN A 77 13.86 5.92 42.27
CA GLN A 77 12.85 6.46 43.15
C GLN A 77 12.18 7.72 42.59
N TYR A 78 10.86 7.69 42.42
CA TYR A 78 10.05 8.88 42.24
C TYR A 78 9.93 9.62 43.59
N GLN A 79 10.60 10.76 43.74
CA GLN A 79 10.21 11.76 44.73
C GLN A 79 9.02 12.55 44.17
N ALA A 80 7.84 12.24 44.67
CA ALA A 80 6.65 13.05 44.49
C ALA A 80 6.85 14.37 45.25
N SER A 81 7.05 15.47 44.52
CA SER A 81 6.85 16.80 45.07
C SER A 81 5.34 17.04 45.18
N GLU A 82 4.84 16.97 46.41
CA GLU A 82 3.51 17.40 46.81
C GLU A 82 3.31 18.88 46.41
N LEU A 83 2.61 19.10 45.30
CA LEU A 83 1.83 20.32 45.10
C LEU A 83 0.39 19.97 45.50
N THR A 84 0.06 20.40 46.71
CA THR A 84 -1.23 20.48 47.38
C THR A 84 -2.44 20.43 46.44
N LYS A 85 -2.96 19.20 46.26
CA LYS A 85 -4.39 18.93 46.09
C LYS A 85 -5.08 19.33 47.39
N ASN A 86 -5.65 20.53 47.46
CA ASN A 86 -6.87 20.87 48.23
C ASN A 86 -7.01 22.39 48.30
N GLU A 87 -7.66 23.00 47.30
CA GLU A 87 -8.42 24.25 47.48
C GLU A 87 -9.25 24.68 46.25
N PHE A 88 -9.27 23.92 45.14
CA PHE A 88 -10.14 24.22 43.97
C PHE A 88 -11.28 23.21 43.73
N LEU A 89 -11.64 22.42 44.74
CA LEU A 89 -12.80 21.52 44.68
C LEU A 89 -13.89 21.96 45.67
N GLN A 90 -14.49 23.13 45.42
CA GLN A 90 -15.85 23.43 45.89
C GLN A 90 -16.40 24.72 45.25
N LYS A 91 -16.59 24.70 43.92
CA LYS A 91 -17.60 25.55 43.29
C LYS A 91 -18.49 24.65 42.45
N LYS A 92 -19.78 24.65 42.79
CA LYS A 92 -20.87 23.96 42.10
C LYS A 92 -20.64 24.00 40.59
N LYS A 93 -20.42 22.84 39.96
CA LYS A 93 -20.62 22.65 38.52
C LYS A 93 -22.10 22.88 38.25
N THR A 94 -22.48 24.13 37.98
CA THR A 94 -23.58 24.38 37.06
C THR A 94 -23.08 23.87 35.72
N ASP A 95 -23.69 22.83 35.15
CA ASP A 95 -23.39 22.41 33.78
C ASP A 95 -23.67 23.60 32.86
N ALA A 96 -22.60 24.32 32.51
CA ALA A 96 -22.64 25.44 31.61
C ALA A 96 -22.84 24.88 30.19
N HIS A 97 -24.08 24.86 29.73
CA HIS A 97 -24.41 24.40 28.39
C HIS A 97 -23.98 25.48 27.39
N VAL A 98 -22.92 25.20 26.63
CA VAL A 98 -22.46 26.08 25.54
C VAL A 98 -23.23 25.71 24.27
N ARG A 99 -24.07 26.62 23.79
CA ARG A 99 -24.71 26.49 22.46
C ARG A 99 -23.70 26.90 21.39
N MET A 100 -23.28 25.94 20.60
CA MET A 100 -22.41 26.17 19.44
C MET A 100 -23.22 26.03 18.15
N HIS A 101 -22.95 26.88 17.15
CA HIS A 101 -23.59 26.72 15.85
C HIS A 101 -23.05 25.47 15.14
N VAL A 102 -23.93 24.75 14.42
CA VAL A 102 -23.56 23.52 13.69
C VAL A 102 -22.34 23.74 12.78
N LYS A 103 -22.29 24.89 12.08
CA LYS A 103 -21.15 25.27 11.23
C LYS A 103 -19.80 25.39 11.98
N GLN A 104 -19.81 25.75 13.27
CA GLN A 104 -18.59 25.85 14.08
C GLN A 104 -18.10 24.47 14.51
N ILE A 105 -19.01 23.54 14.84
CA ILE A 105 -18.67 22.15 15.11
C ILE A 105 -18.12 21.48 13.85
N ASP A 106 -18.72 21.75 12.69
CA ASP A 106 -18.23 21.26 11.40
C ASP A 106 -16.83 21.81 11.07
N SER A 107 -16.55 23.08 11.37
CA SER A 107 -15.20 23.68 11.23
C SER A 107 -14.19 22.99 12.13
N LEU A 108 -14.51 22.81 13.42
CA LEU A 108 -13.64 22.12 14.38
C LEU A 108 -13.37 20.67 13.98
N LEU A 109 -14.36 19.97 13.41
CA LEU A 109 -14.15 18.63 12.87
C LEU A 109 -13.25 18.62 11.65
N ASN A 110 -13.42 19.57 10.73
CA ASN A 110 -12.56 19.66 9.57
C ASN A 110 -11.12 20.05 9.97
N GLU A 111 -10.96 20.96 10.92
CA GLU A 111 -9.67 21.33 11.52
C GLU A 111 -9.03 20.14 12.26
N ALA A 112 -9.80 19.36 13.02
CA ALA A 112 -9.30 18.16 13.68
C ALA A 112 -8.94 17.05 12.68
N ALA A 113 -9.72 16.89 11.61
CA ALA A 113 -9.40 15.96 10.53
C ALA A 113 -8.14 16.39 9.78
N GLU A 114 -8.00 17.68 9.47
CA GLU A 114 -6.78 18.25 8.89
C GLU A 114 -5.59 18.08 9.84
N LEU A 115 -5.77 18.26 11.15
CA LEU A 115 -4.72 18.01 12.14
C LEU A 115 -4.24 16.55 12.12
N VAL A 116 -5.17 15.58 12.03
CA VAL A 116 -4.84 14.15 11.89
C VAL A 116 -4.07 13.90 10.57
N ILE A 117 -4.49 14.55 9.47
CA ILE A 117 -3.82 14.43 8.17
C ILE A 117 -2.40 15.03 8.24
N TYR A 118 -2.23 16.26 8.73
CA TYR A 118 -0.93 16.91 8.90
C TYR A 118 -0.02 16.13 9.85
N HIS A 119 -0.60 15.53 10.89
CA HIS A 119 0.14 14.65 11.79
C HIS A 119 0.67 13.40 11.06
N ASN A 120 -0.17 12.74 10.26
CA ASN A 120 0.21 11.57 9.46
C ASN A 120 1.23 11.92 8.35
N GLN A 121 1.11 13.10 7.74
CA GLN A 121 2.11 13.67 6.84
C GLN A 121 3.47 13.78 7.50
N PHE A 122 3.50 14.42 8.67
CA PHE A 122 4.73 14.66 9.40
C PHE A 122 5.38 13.33 9.84
N LYS A 123 4.58 12.37 10.29
CA LYS A 123 5.05 10.99 10.57
C LYS A 123 5.71 10.35 9.35
N THR A 124 5.11 10.50 8.17
CA THR A 124 5.65 9.95 6.92
C THR A 124 6.97 10.61 6.54
N GLN A 125 7.09 11.93 6.70
CA GLN A 125 8.34 12.65 6.47
C GLN A 125 9.47 12.19 7.40
N ILE A 126 9.18 12.01 8.69
CA ILE A 126 10.15 11.48 9.66
C ILE A 126 10.57 10.05 9.32
N ASN A 127 9.65 9.21 8.86
CA ASN A 127 9.99 7.85 8.39
C ASN A 127 10.90 7.87 7.15
N ARG A 128 10.68 8.79 6.21
CA ARG A 128 11.60 8.98 5.07
C ARG A 128 12.98 9.45 5.54
N TYR A 129 13.02 10.41 6.46
CA TYR A 129 14.25 10.90 7.07
C TYR A 129 15.06 9.78 7.72
N LYS A 130 14.38 8.90 8.47
CA LYS A 130 14.97 7.69 9.07
C LYS A 130 15.58 6.75 8.04
N GLY A 131 15.03 6.69 6.83
CA GLY A 131 15.58 5.91 5.72
C GLY A 131 16.93 6.41 5.21
N TYR A 132 17.26 7.69 5.40
CA TYR A 132 18.55 8.26 4.98
C TYR A 132 19.66 8.06 6.02
N VAL A 133 19.32 7.95 7.30
CA VAL A 133 20.31 7.81 8.38
C VAL A 133 21.23 6.58 8.20
N PRO A 134 20.72 5.38 7.85
CA PRO A 134 21.59 4.22 7.55
C PRO A 134 22.51 4.44 6.35
N LYS A 135 22.08 5.21 5.34
CA LYS A 135 22.91 5.53 4.17
C LYS A 135 24.08 6.42 4.56
N LEU A 136 23.82 7.44 5.38
CA LEU A 136 24.88 8.31 5.89
C LEU A 136 25.83 7.57 6.85
N ASP A 137 25.32 6.61 7.63
CA ASP A 137 26.14 5.72 8.47
C ASP A 137 27.10 4.87 7.61
N LEU A 138 26.63 4.37 6.47
CA LEU A 138 27.46 3.66 5.51
C LEU A 138 28.53 4.56 4.89
N GLU A 139 28.19 5.79 4.48
CA GLU A 139 29.16 6.74 3.93
C GLU A 139 30.22 7.15 4.96
N SER A 140 29.84 7.25 6.24
CA SER A 140 30.80 7.47 7.32
C SER A 140 31.85 6.36 7.38
N LYS A 141 31.42 5.10 7.29
CA LYS A 141 32.32 3.92 7.28
C LYS A 141 33.22 3.90 6.05
N ASN A 142 32.72 4.33 4.89
CA ASN A 142 33.53 4.48 3.69
C ASN A 142 34.65 5.51 3.88
N LEU A 143 34.32 6.68 4.45
CA LEU A 143 35.29 7.74 4.72
C LEU A 143 36.36 7.28 5.73
N GLN A 144 35.95 6.55 6.77
CA GLN A 144 36.87 5.94 7.73
C GLN A 144 37.87 4.98 7.04
N SER A 145 37.39 4.16 6.09
CA SER A 145 38.26 3.27 5.32
C SER A 145 39.28 4.05 4.49
N ILE A 146 38.91 5.20 3.91
CA ILE A 146 39.83 6.05 3.15
C ILE A 146 40.90 6.66 4.04
N LEU A 147 40.50 7.18 5.21
CA LEU A 147 41.44 7.71 6.20
C LEU A 147 42.48 6.66 6.58
N TRP A 148 42.05 5.43 6.85
CA TRP A 148 42.97 4.32 7.15
C TRP A 148 43.97 4.04 6.02
N HIS A 149 43.53 4.07 4.76
CA HIS A 149 44.44 3.89 3.62
C HIS A 149 45.42 5.06 3.46
N LEU A 150 44.96 6.30 3.67
CA LEU A 150 45.80 7.49 3.63
C LEU A 150 46.87 7.46 4.72
N GLU A 151 46.51 7.06 5.94
CA GLU A 151 47.48 6.86 7.03
C GLU A 151 48.54 5.83 6.67
N LYS A 152 48.15 4.73 6.03
CA LYS A 152 49.08 3.70 5.55
C LYS A 152 50.08 4.25 4.51
N LEU A 153 49.60 5.08 3.58
CA LEU A 153 50.45 5.75 2.58
C LEU A 153 51.42 6.74 3.23
N ILE A 154 50.94 7.57 4.15
CA ILE A 154 51.75 8.53 4.92
C ILE A 154 52.84 7.79 5.68
N SER A 155 52.49 6.71 6.39
CA SER A 155 53.45 5.88 7.14
C SER A 155 54.54 5.28 6.22
N ARG A 156 54.16 4.82 5.03
CA ARG A 156 55.10 4.28 4.03
C ARG A 156 56.03 5.37 3.49
N GLN A 157 55.51 6.55 3.21
CA GLN A 157 56.31 7.67 2.70
C GLN A 157 57.26 8.23 3.76
N GLN A 158 56.83 8.25 5.03
CA GLN A 158 57.70 8.56 6.16
C GLN A 158 58.91 7.61 6.22
N HIS A 159 58.68 6.30 6.08
CA HIS A 159 59.75 5.32 6.10
C HIS A 159 60.74 5.48 4.93
N LEU A 160 60.26 5.84 3.74
CA LEU A 160 61.11 6.15 2.58
C LEU A 160 61.97 7.39 2.82
N LEU A 161 61.41 8.45 3.41
CA LEU A 161 62.16 9.66 3.77
C LEU A 161 63.24 9.37 4.82
N GLU A 162 62.94 8.54 5.83
CA GLU A 162 63.92 8.12 6.85
C GLU A 162 65.05 7.25 6.29
N GLN A 163 64.81 6.48 5.23
CA GLN A 163 65.84 5.70 4.53
C GLN A 163 66.75 6.57 3.65
N LEU A 164 66.18 7.59 3.00
CA LEU A 164 66.92 8.56 2.18
C LEU A 164 67.87 9.40 3.05
N ASP A 165 67.43 9.82 4.23
CA ASP A 165 68.24 10.59 5.20
C ASP A 165 69.43 9.80 5.78
N ARG A 166 69.44 8.47 5.61
CA ARG A 166 70.55 7.56 6.03
C ARG A 166 71.52 7.21 4.89
N GLY A 167 71.23 7.59 3.65
CA GLY A 167 72.07 7.34 2.47
C GLY A 167 73.14 8.42 2.23
N ASP A 168 74.22 8.06 1.52
CA ASP A 168 75.43 8.89 1.35
C ASP A 168 75.15 10.27 0.71
N LYS A 169 75.78 11.32 1.28
CA LYS A 169 75.56 12.73 0.96
C LYS A 169 76.27 13.11 -0.34
N GLY A 170 75.67 12.75 -1.47
CA GLY A 170 76.18 13.15 -2.77
C GLY A 170 75.07 13.16 -3.82
N THR A 171 74.59 14.36 -4.16
CA THR A 171 73.79 14.69 -5.36
C THR A 171 72.33 14.21 -5.45
N VAL A 172 71.43 14.58 -4.52
CA VAL A 172 69.96 14.71 -4.80
C VAL A 172 69.26 15.74 -3.87
N THR A 173 69.54 17.05 -3.94
CA THR A 173 68.90 18.02 -3.02
C THR A 173 67.46 18.42 -3.38
N THR A 174 67.12 18.50 -4.67
CA THR A 174 65.79 19.00 -5.10
C THR A 174 64.67 17.97 -5.03
N LEU A 175 65.00 16.68 -5.22
CA LEU A 175 64.00 15.60 -5.17
C LEU A 175 63.59 15.27 -3.73
N GLU A 176 64.54 15.32 -2.78
CA GLU A 176 64.31 15.10 -1.35
C GLU A 176 63.43 16.21 -0.74
N GLU A 177 63.70 17.47 -1.08
CA GLU A 177 62.88 18.61 -0.66
C GLU A 177 61.44 18.50 -1.18
N SER A 178 61.26 18.10 -2.45
CA SER A 178 59.92 17.88 -3.04
C SER A 178 59.15 16.73 -2.38
N GLN A 179 59.82 15.61 -2.07
CA GLN A 179 59.21 14.48 -1.36
C GLN A 179 58.81 14.85 0.08
N LYS A 180 59.61 15.69 0.75
CA LYS A 180 59.31 16.19 2.10
C LYS A 180 58.10 17.14 2.11
N ILE A 181 57.98 18.02 1.10
CA ILE A 181 56.81 18.91 0.93
C ILE A 181 55.55 18.08 0.64
N ASN A 182 55.63 17.07 -0.23
CA ASN A 182 54.49 16.20 -0.53
C ASN A 182 54.01 15.42 0.71
N TYR A 183 54.94 14.92 1.53
CA TYR A 183 54.62 14.27 2.79
C TYR A 183 53.92 15.22 3.78
N GLN A 184 54.39 16.46 3.90
CA GLN A 184 53.74 17.48 4.74
C GLN A 184 52.32 17.79 4.26
N ASN A 185 52.13 17.99 2.96
CA ASN A 185 50.80 18.26 2.38
C ASN A 185 49.84 17.08 2.60
N LEU A 186 50.30 15.83 2.47
CA LEU A 186 49.48 14.64 2.73
C LEU A 186 49.08 14.51 4.20
N LYS A 187 49.98 14.88 5.10
CA LYS A 187 49.70 14.90 6.53
C LYS A 187 48.64 15.96 6.87
N GLU A 188 48.77 17.18 6.36
CA GLU A 188 47.80 18.26 6.56
C GLU A 188 46.41 17.90 6.00
N VAL A 189 46.38 17.24 4.84
CA VAL A 189 45.16 16.68 4.25
C VAL A 189 44.53 15.61 5.14
N SER A 190 45.31 14.65 5.62
CA SER A 190 44.80 13.57 6.47
C SER A 190 44.21 14.12 7.77
N GLU A 191 44.91 15.06 8.40
CA GLU A 191 44.42 15.74 9.60
C GLU A 191 43.14 16.54 9.34
N SER A 192 43.02 17.17 8.16
CA SER A 192 41.80 17.89 7.76
C SER A 192 40.63 16.94 7.51
N LEU A 193 40.87 15.82 6.82
CA LEU A 193 39.85 14.80 6.58
C LEU A 193 39.41 14.12 7.89
N HIS A 194 40.32 13.90 8.84
CA HIS A 194 39.98 13.41 10.17
C HIS A 194 39.01 14.36 10.88
N ARG A 195 39.30 15.67 10.89
CA ARG A 195 38.39 16.67 11.47
C ARG A 195 37.01 16.68 10.80
N VAL A 196 36.98 16.56 9.46
CA VAL A 196 35.71 16.45 8.72
C VAL A 196 34.94 15.19 9.10
N HIS A 197 35.63 14.06 9.23
CA HIS A 197 35.02 12.79 9.64
C HIS A 197 34.44 12.84 11.05
N GLU A 198 35.19 13.39 12.01
CA GLU A 198 34.73 13.56 13.39
C GLU A 198 33.49 14.46 13.45
N ASN A 199 33.52 15.60 12.75
CA ASN A 199 32.37 16.50 12.66
C ASN A 199 31.16 15.83 11.99
N PHE A 200 31.38 14.98 10.99
CA PHE A 200 30.34 14.20 10.33
C PHE A 200 29.72 13.18 11.28
N ILE A 201 30.52 12.44 12.05
CA ILE A 201 30.04 11.49 13.06
C ILE A 201 29.22 12.21 14.13
N GLN A 202 29.71 13.34 14.66
CA GLN A 202 28.98 14.13 15.65
C GLN A 202 27.65 14.62 15.10
N SER A 203 27.62 15.10 13.86
CA SER A 203 26.38 15.52 13.17
C SER A 203 25.41 14.36 13.00
N LEU A 204 25.90 13.17 12.62
CA LEU A 204 25.07 11.97 12.50
C LEU A 204 24.50 11.49 13.83
N GLN A 205 25.28 11.58 14.91
CA GLN A 205 24.78 11.28 16.26
C GLN A 205 23.71 12.30 16.68
N GLY A 206 23.92 13.59 16.41
CA GLY A 206 22.93 14.64 16.62
C GLY A 206 21.62 14.37 15.86
N ILE A 207 21.73 14.01 14.59
CA ILE A 207 20.60 13.60 13.73
C ILE A 207 19.86 12.38 14.31
N LYS A 208 20.59 11.34 14.74
CA LYS A 208 20.00 10.13 15.35
C LYS A 208 19.24 10.48 16.64
N ASN A 209 19.83 11.31 17.49
CA ASN A 209 19.21 11.73 18.75
C ASN A 209 17.97 12.61 18.53
N SER A 210 18.04 13.58 17.62
CA SER A 210 16.88 14.41 17.24
C SER A 210 15.77 13.56 16.63
N GLY A 211 16.11 12.58 15.79
CA GLY A 211 15.13 11.63 15.24
C GLY A 211 14.33 10.89 16.32
N LYS A 212 15.01 10.43 17.38
CA LYS A 212 14.36 9.78 18.53
C LYS A 212 13.44 10.74 19.30
N LEU A 213 13.89 11.98 19.52
CA LEU A 213 13.08 13.01 20.19
C LEU A 213 11.83 13.36 19.37
N TYR A 214 11.95 13.50 18.05
CA TYR A 214 10.81 13.73 17.17
C TYR A 214 9.81 12.57 17.21
N GLU A 215 10.27 11.32 17.34
CA GLU A 215 9.41 10.16 17.47
C GLU A 215 8.58 10.19 18.76
N GLU A 216 9.21 10.54 19.89
CA GLU A 216 8.50 10.72 21.17
C GLU A 216 7.47 11.84 21.11
N GLN A 217 7.79 12.97 20.46
CA GLN A 217 6.86 14.09 20.27
C GLN A 217 5.73 13.73 19.31
N LEU A 218 6.03 13.03 18.21
CA LEU A 218 5.03 12.50 17.28
C LEU A 218 4.01 11.64 18.02
N GLN A 219 4.45 10.69 18.86
CA GLN A 219 3.54 9.86 19.64
C GLN A 219 2.61 10.69 20.55
N LYS A 220 3.12 11.75 21.17
CA LYS A 220 2.30 12.67 21.98
C LYS A 220 1.28 13.41 21.12
N ILE A 221 1.69 13.92 19.96
CA ILE A 221 0.79 14.61 19.03
C ILE A 221 -0.28 13.64 18.50
N THR A 222 0.07 12.39 18.17
CA THR A 222 -0.91 11.38 17.74
C THR A 222 -1.99 11.20 18.79
N ARG A 223 -1.58 10.99 20.05
CA ARG A 223 -2.52 10.78 21.16
C ARG A 223 -3.39 12.01 21.39
N LEU A 224 -2.79 13.22 21.36
CA LEU A 224 -3.53 14.46 21.55
C LEU A 224 -4.52 14.73 20.40
N SER A 225 -4.09 14.52 19.16
CA SER A 225 -4.93 14.68 17.97
C SER A 225 -6.13 13.75 18.01
N ASN A 226 -5.92 12.47 18.33
CA ASN A 226 -6.99 11.50 18.46
C ASN A 226 -7.93 11.85 19.63
N SER A 227 -7.38 12.27 20.78
CA SER A 227 -8.20 12.70 21.92
C SER A 227 -9.04 13.93 21.60
N ILE A 228 -8.51 14.91 20.86
CA ILE A 228 -9.26 16.08 20.42
C ILE A 228 -10.39 15.66 19.48
N HIS A 229 -10.07 14.79 18.51
CA HIS A 229 -11.06 14.26 17.57
C HIS A 229 -12.21 13.55 18.30
N ASP A 230 -11.88 12.67 19.25
CA ASP A 230 -12.85 11.92 20.04
C ASP A 230 -13.75 12.83 20.88
N GLU A 231 -13.20 13.86 21.51
CA GLU A 231 -13.98 14.82 22.29
C GLU A 231 -14.90 15.68 21.41
N ILE A 232 -14.47 16.04 20.20
CA ILE A 232 -15.34 16.74 19.24
C ILE A 232 -16.47 15.82 18.74
N ILE A 233 -16.19 14.53 18.49
CA ILE A 233 -17.23 13.55 18.13
C ILE A 233 -18.27 13.47 19.26
N LYS A 234 -17.83 13.26 20.51
CA LYS A 234 -18.73 13.19 21.66
C LYS A 234 -19.58 14.44 21.80
N ALA A 235 -19.01 15.62 21.60
CA ALA A 235 -19.74 16.89 21.67
C ALA A 235 -20.82 17.04 20.57
N ARG A 236 -20.73 16.28 19.46
CA ARG A 236 -21.69 16.31 18.35
C ARG A 236 -22.80 15.26 18.49
N LEU A 237 -22.61 14.27 19.34
CA LEU A 237 -23.62 13.24 19.59
C LEU A 237 -24.87 13.87 20.21
N VAL A 238 -26.03 13.41 19.74
CA VAL A 238 -27.32 13.82 20.26
C VAL A 238 -28.17 12.57 20.55
N PRO A 239 -29.04 12.60 21.57
CA PRO A 239 -29.99 11.52 21.80
C PRO A 239 -30.92 11.36 20.60
N ILE A 240 -31.03 10.13 20.09
CA ILE A 240 -31.90 9.81 18.94
C ILE A 240 -33.39 10.03 19.25
N GLY A 241 -33.77 10.08 20.53
CA GLY A 241 -35.12 10.44 20.95
C GLY A 241 -35.61 11.78 20.38
N LEU A 242 -34.71 12.75 20.15
CA LEU A 242 -35.05 14.01 19.48
C LEU A 242 -35.58 13.80 18.05
N LEU A 243 -35.06 12.81 17.33
CA LEU A 243 -35.56 12.40 16.02
C LEU A 243 -36.92 11.72 16.16
N PHE A 244 -37.08 10.79 17.12
CA PHE A 244 -38.32 10.05 17.31
C PHE A 244 -39.52 10.95 17.66
N GLN A 245 -39.28 12.00 18.44
CA GLN A 245 -40.30 13.02 18.76
C GLN A 245 -40.83 13.74 17.52
N ARG A 246 -40.00 13.93 16.48
CA ARG A 246 -40.42 14.58 15.22
C ARG A 246 -41.44 13.76 14.44
N PHE A 247 -41.48 12.44 14.61
CA PHE A 247 -42.42 11.56 13.89
C PHE A 247 -43.83 11.52 14.48
N GLN A 248 -44.03 11.92 15.74
CA GLN A 248 -45.33 11.81 16.42
C GLN A 248 -46.47 12.54 15.68
N ARG A 249 -46.21 13.75 15.17
CA ARG A 249 -47.21 14.53 14.41
C ARG A 249 -47.46 13.94 13.01
N PRO A 250 -46.45 13.74 12.15
CA PRO A 250 -46.64 13.13 10.82
C PRO A 250 -47.33 11.77 10.85
N LEU A 251 -46.97 10.90 11.80
CA LEU A 251 -47.57 9.57 11.95
C LEU A 251 -49.08 9.65 12.26
N ARG A 252 -49.46 10.55 13.16
CA ARG A 252 -50.87 10.77 13.52
C ARG A 252 -51.67 11.31 12.34
N ASP A 253 -51.09 12.21 11.56
CA ASP A 253 -51.74 12.79 10.39
C ASP A 253 -51.90 11.74 9.26
N LEU A 254 -50.89 10.90 9.03
CA LEU A 254 -50.96 9.75 8.11
C LEU A 254 -52.01 8.73 8.54
N ALA A 255 -52.05 8.37 9.83
CA ALA A 255 -53.04 7.44 10.37
C ALA A 255 -54.48 7.97 10.20
N ARG A 256 -54.70 9.25 10.46
CA ARG A 256 -56.01 9.92 10.22
C ARG A 256 -56.39 9.90 8.75
N LYS A 257 -55.46 10.25 7.85
CA LYS A 257 -55.69 10.25 6.40
C LYS A 257 -56.10 8.87 5.89
N ASN A 258 -55.50 7.81 6.44
CA ASN A 258 -55.76 6.42 6.06
C ASN A 258 -56.88 5.77 6.87
N LYS A 259 -57.53 6.49 7.80
CA LYS A 259 -58.59 5.99 8.70
C LYS A 259 -58.15 4.77 9.54
N LYS A 260 -56.89 4.77 9.99
CA LYS A 260 -56.31 3.72 10.84
C LYS A 260 -56.09 4.27 12.26
N LYS A 261 -56.28 3.42 13.27
CA LYS A 261 -55.93 3.75 14.67
C LYS A 261 -54.58 3.09 14.98
N ILE A 262 -53.64 3.87 15.52
CA ILE A 262 -52.31 3.37 15.86
C ILE A 262 -51.88 3.77 17.27
N ARG A 263 -51.05 2.92 17.87
CA ARG A 263 -50.30 3.19 19.08
C ARG A 263 -48.81 3.13 18.75
N LEU A 264 -48.07 4.18 19.13
CA LEU A 264 -46.63 4.26 18.95
C LEU A 264 -45.92 3.90 20.27
N ILE A 265 -44.99 2.95 20.23
CA ILE A 265 -44.07 2.64 21.33
C ILE A 265 -42.66 3.06 20.90
N ILE A 266 -41.99 3.82 21.76
CA ILE A 266 -40.63 4.29 21.54
C ILE A 266 -39.75 3.73 22.66
N GLU A 267 -38.66 3.08 22.28
CA GLU A 267 -37.67 2.48 23.17
C GLU A 267 -36.27 2.96 22.77
N GLY A 268 -35.35 3.11 23.74
CA GLY A 268 -33.97 3.53 23.44
C GLY A 268 -33.80 5.02 23.07
N GLU A 269 -34.66 5.91 23.58
CA GLU A 269 -34.58 7.36 23.27
C GLU A 269 -33.24 8.02 23.63
N ASN A 270 -32.53 7.46 24.62
CA ASN A 270 -31.24 7.97 25.09
C ASN A 270 -30.05 7.49 24.26
N THR A 271 -30.26 6.62 23.27
CA THR A 271 -29.16 6.15 22.40
C THR A 271 -28.58 7.33 21.63
N GLU A 272 -27.27 7.49 21.70
CA GLU A 272 -26.56 8.62 21.11
C GLU A 272 -26.21 8.35 19.64
N LEU A 273 -26.40 9.36 18.79
CA LEU A 273 -26.08 9.32 17.36
C LEU A 273 -25.56 10.68 16.91
N ASP A 274 -24.66 10.69 15.92
CA ASP A 274 -24.24 11.92 15.26
C ASP A 274 -25.42 12.72 14.71
N ARG A 275 -25.43 14.03 14.98
CA ARG A 275 -26.54 14.90 14.59
C ARG A 275 -26.86 14.88 13.09
N ILE A 276 -25.86 14.84 12.21
CA ILE A 276 -26.11 14.81 10.76
C ILE A 276 -26.70 13.47 10.36
N LEU A 277 -26.20 12.36 10.93
CA LEU A 277 -26.79 11.04 10.71
C LEU A 277 -28.25 11.00 11.18
N ALA A 278 -28.56 11.56 12.34
CA ALA A 278 -29.93 11.66 12.85
C ALA A 278 -30.85 12.48 11.92
N ASP A 279 -30.37 13.59 11.37
CA ASP A 279 -31.14 14.42 10.44
C ASP A 279 -31.37 13.72 9.09
N GLU A 280 -30.35 13.06 8.54
CA GLU A 280 -30.44 12.31 7.27
C GLU A 280 -31.35 11.07 7.37
N LEU A 281 -31.47 10.46 8.57
CA LEU A 281 -32.37 9.34 8.82
C LEU A 281 -33.87 9.71 8.79
N TYR A 282 -34.21 11.00 8.87
CA TYR A 282 -35.60 11.44 8.98
C TYR A 282 -36.46 10.99 7.79
N GLU A 283 -36.02 11.26 6.56
CA GLU A 283 -36.77 10.92 5.34
C GLU A 283 -36.88 9.39 5.10
N PRO A 284 -35.80 8.59 5.19
CA PRO A 284 -35.87 7.13 5.08
C PRO A 284 -36.87 6.51 6.07
N MET A 285 -36.79 6.90 7.34
CA MET A 285 -37.68 6.37 8.38
C MET A 285 -39.12 6.81 8.15
N LEU A 286 -39.37 8.07 7.78
CA LEU A 286 -40.72 8.55 7.46
C LEU A 286 -41.35 7.75 6.31
N HIS A 287 -40.53 7.33 5.35
CA HIS A 287 -40.98 6.46 4.28
C HIS A 287 -41.37 5.08 4.80
N ILE A 288 -40.53 4.43 5.61
CA ILE A 288 -40.84 3.13 6.21
C ILE A 288 -42.17 3.20 6.98
N PHE A 289 -42.36 4.25 7.77
CA PHE A 289 -43.63 4.50 8.46
C PHE A 289 -44.82 4.66 7.53
N ARG A 290 -44.65 5.37 6.41
CA ARG A 290 -45.69 5.50 5.38
C ARG A 290 -46.06 4.13 4.80
N ASN A 291 -45.07 3.27 4.51
CA ASN A 291 -45.33 1.92 4.01
C ASN A 291 -46.11 1.06 5.04
N ALA A 292 -45.72 1.13 6.31
CA ALA A 292 -46.45 0.49 7.40
C ALA A 292 -47.90 1.00 7.48
N LEU A 293 -48.13 2.31 7.34
CA LEU A 293 -49.46 2.91 7.45
C LEU A 293 -50.31 2.82 6.19
N ASP A 294 -49.74 2.73 5.00
CA ASP A 294 -50.49 2.60 3.74
C ASP A 294 -50.86 1.13 3.52
N HIS A 295 -49.89 0.22 3.66
CA HIS A 295 -50.01 -1.18 3.23
C HIS A 295 -49.91 -2.20 4.37
N GLY A 296 -49.13 -1.93 5.42
CA GLY A 296 -48.92 -2.86 6.54
C GLY A 296 -50.13 -3.00 7.46
N ILE A 297 -50.40 -1.98 8.27
CA ILE A 297 -51.47 -1.95 9.28
C ILE A 297 -52.84 -2.03 8.60
N GLU A 298 -53.72 -2.91 9.07
CA GLU A 298 -55.09 -3.02 8.54
C GLU A 298 -56.04 -1.98 9.15
N THR A 299 -57.20 -1.77 8.55
CA THR A 299 -58.22 -0.89 9.14
C THR A 299 -58.84 -1.51 10.41
N PRO A 300 -59.41 -0.71 11.34
CA PRO A 300 -60.06 -1.23 12.55
C PRO A 300 -61.06 -2.38 12.31
N ALA A 301 -61.83 -2.30 11.22
CA ALA A 301 -62.79 -3.33 10.83
C ALA A 301 -62.11 -4.63 10.36
N GLU A 302 -61.06 -4.53 9.56
CA GLU A 302 -60.27 -5.68 9.09
C GLU A 302 -59.52 -6.35 10.25
N ARG A 303 -58.95 -5.56 11.18
CA ARG A 303 -58.25 -6.08 12.36
C ARG A 303 -59.18 -6.90 13.25
N LYS A 304 -60.38 -6.38 13.51
CA LYS A 304 -61.40 -7.10 14.29
C LYS A 304 -61.81 -8.43 13.62
N LYS A 305 -61.89 -8.46 12.28
CA LYS A 305 -62.17 -9.69 11.53
C LYS A 305 -61.05 -10.74 11.67
N ASN A 306 -59.80 -10.28 11.77
CA ASN A 306 -58.62 -11.13 11.93
C ASN A 306 -58.26 -11.42 13.39
N GLY A 307 -59.12 -11.05 14.36
CA GLY A 307 -58.88 -11.28 15.80
C GLY A 307 -57.79 -10.40 16.43
N LYS A 308 -57.37 -9.33 15.75
CA LYS A 308 -56.34 -8.39 16.24
C LYS A 308 -56.96 -7.20 17.01
N PRO A 309 -56.19 -6.55 17.91
CA PRO A 309 -56.62 -5.31 18.56
C PRO A 309 -57.03 -4.23 17.55
N GLU A 310 -57.99 -3.38 17.91
CA GLU A 310 -58.49 -2.31 17.04
C GLU A 310 -57.40 -1.28 16.68
N GLU A 311 -56.46 -1.04 17.60
CA GLU A 311 -55.29 -0.20 17.39
C GLU A 311 -54.12 -1.04 16.85
N GLY A 312 -53.53 -0.60 15.74
CA GLY A 312 -52.28 -1.17 15.24
C GLY A 312 -51.08 -0.68 16.05
N LEU A 313 -50.13 -1.55 16.33
CA LEU A 313 -48.92 -1.21 17.06
C LEU A 313 -47.77 -0.91 16.10
N ILE A 314 -47.12 0.24 16.29
CA ILE A 314 -45.83 0.56 15.70
C ILE A 314 -44.82 0.72 16.83
N ARG A 315 -43.76 -0.07 16.82
CA ARG A 315 -42.64 0.01 17.77
C ARG A 315 -41.41 0.56 17.06
N ILE A 316 -40.76 1.55 17.67
CA ILE A 316 -39.45 2.06 17.28
C ILE A 316 -38.51 1.79 18.44
N SER A 317 -37.40 1.11 18.20
CA SER A 317 -36.34 0.93 19.17
C SER A 317 -34.98 1.35 18.60
N ALA A 318 -34.12 1.88 19.45
CA ALA A 318 -32.71 2.08 19.15
C ALA A 318 -31.85 1.39 20.20
N GLU A 319 -30.78 0.74 19.76
CA GLU A 319 -29.78 0.12 20.61
C GLU A 319 -28.39 0.41 20.07
N GLN A 320 -27.44 0.69 20.95
CA GLN A 320 -26.04 0.89 20.56
C GLN A 320 -25.28 -0.43 20.63
N GLU A 321 -24.72 -0.86 19.50
CA GLU A 321 -23.88 -2.05 19.38
C GLU A 321 -22.47 -1.65 18.92
N ARG A 322 -21.54 -1.55 19.87
CA ARG A 322 -20.13 -1.13 19.61
C ARG A 322 -20.06 0.21 18.86
N ASN A 323 -19.79 0.16 17.55
CA ASN A 323 -19.61 1.29 16.66
C ASN A 323 -20.85 1.58 15.80
N TYR A 324 -21.96 0.89 16.03
CA TYR A 324 -23.20 1.04 15.29
C TYR A 324 -24.37 1.35 16.22
N VAL A 325 -25.36 2.05 15.69
CA VAL A 325 -26.69 2.17 16.27
C VAL A 325 -27.63 1.33 15.42
N LEU A 326 -28.28 0.35 16.05
CA LEU A 326 -29.30 -0.48 15.45
C LEU A 326 -30.66 0.15 15.76
N ILE A 327 -31.36 0.57 14.72
CA ILE A 327 -32.69 1.17 14.80
C ILE A 327 -33.67 0.17 14.22
N SER A 328 -34.61 -0.32 15.02
CA SER A 328 -35.65 -1.25 14.57
C SER A 328 -37.01 -0.55 14.52
N ILE A 329 -37.69 -0.68 13.38
CA ILE A 329 -39.07 -0.23 13.17
C ILE A 329 -39.93 -1.47 12.92
N GLU A 330 -40.87 -1.75 13.80
CA GLU A 330 -41.74 -2.92 13.75
C GLU A 330 -43.21 -2.54 13.74
N ASP A 331 -44.00 -3.16 12.87
CA ASP A 331 -45.46 -3.06 12.84
C ASP A 331 -46.13 -4.42 13.04
N ASP A 332 -47.33 -4.45 13.64
CA ASP A 332 -48.13 -5.67 13.85
C ASP A 332 -49.22 -5.90 12.76
N GLY A 333 -48.92 -5.42 11.55
CA GLY A 333 -49.83 -5.42 10.43
C GLY A 333 -49.96 -6.78 9.74
N ARG A 334 -50.36 -6.75 8.47
CA ARG A 334 -50.62 -7.96 7.67
C ARG A 334 -49.34 -8.72 7.26
N GLY A 335 -48.16 -8.18 7.57
CA GLY A 335 -46.89 -8.71 7.07
C GLY A 335 -46.73 -8.61 5.56
N ILE A 336 -45.60 -9.10 5.05
CA ILE A 336 -45.30 -9.12 3.63
C ILE A 336 -45.69 -10.49 3.06
N ASN A 337 -46.48 -10.50 1.97
CA ASN A 337 -46.87 -11.74 1.31
C ASN A 337 -45.75 -12.26 0.39
N ILE A 338 -45.07 -13.31 0.85
CA ILE A 338 -43.95 -13.94 0.13
C ILE A 338 -44.39 -14.50 -1.23
N SER A 339 -45.62 -15.02 -1.33
CA SER A 339 -46.15 -15.59 -2.57
C SER A 339 -46.30 -14.52 -3.66
N ASP A 340 -46.76 -13.32 -3.29
CA ASP A 340 -46.91 -12.20 -4.23
C ASP A 340 -45.55 -11.68 -4.73
N ILE A 341 -44.52 -11.71 -3.87
CA ILE A 341 -43.15 -11.37 -4.27
C ILE A 341 -42.63 -12.39 -5.25
N ARG A 342 -42.79 -13.69 -4.94
CA ARG A 342 -42.31 -14.80 -5.76
C ARG A 342 -42.94 -14.78 -7.16
N GLU A 343 -44.23 -14.50 -7.26
CA GLU A 343 -44.92 -14.37 -8.55
C GLU A 343 -44.38 -13.19 -9.36
N LYS A 344 -44.16 -12.03 -8.71
CA LYS A 344 -43.65 -10.82 -9.37
C LYS A 344 -42.19 -10.89 -9.82
N ILE A 345 -41.31 -11.56 -9.08
CA ILE A 345 -39.91 -11.72 -9.51
C ILE A 345 -39.82 -12.61 -10.75
N VAL A 346 -40.70 -13.62 -10.87
CA VAL A 346 -40.79 -14.50 -12.04
C VAL A 346 -41.42 -13.77 -13.22
N GLU A 347 -42.51 -13.03 -13.02
CA GLU A 347 -43.18 -12.22 -14.06
C GLU A 347 -42.22 -11.20 -14.69
N ARG A 348 -41.34 -10.60 -13.87
CA ARG A 348 -40.34 -9.62 -14.33
C ARG A 348 -39.07 -10.23 -14.89
N GLY A 349 -38.96 -11.56 -14.94
CA GLY A 349 -37.78 -12.26 -15.46
C GLY A 349 -36.50 -12.08 -14.63
N LEU A 350 -36.62 -11.67 -13.36
CA LEU A 350 -35.46 -11.51 -12.47
C LEU A 350 -34.90 -12.86 -12.01
N VAL A 351 -35.76 -13.87 -11.88
CA VAL A 351 -35.40 -15.22 -11.44
C VAL A 351 -36.24 -16.25 -12.19
N ASN A 352 -35.62 -17.38 -12.59
CA ASN A 352 -36.35 -18.49 -13.21
C ASN A 352 -37.36 -19.12 -12.23
N PRO A 353 -38.50 -19.66 -12.71
CA PRO A 353 -39.55 -20.23 -11.87
C PRO A 353 -39.08 -21.34 -10.93
N GLU A 354 -38.11 -22.15 -11.36
CA GLU A 354 -37.55 -23.22 -10.54
C GLU A 354 -36.68 -22.65 -9.42
N LYS A 355 -35.75 -21.75 -9.75
CA LYS A 355 -34.91 -21.06 -8.74
C LYS A 355 -35.73 -20.21 -7.77
N ALA A 356 -36.85 -19.65 -8.18
CA ALA A 356 -37.71 -18.83 -7.32
C ALA A 356 -38.37 -19.64 -6.18
N LYS A 357 -38.47 -20.96 -6.31
CA LYS A 357 -38.97 -21.85 -5.25
C LYS A 357 -37.92 -22.11 -4.16
N ASP A 358 -36.65 -22.13 -4.53
CA ASP A 358 -35.53 -22.44 -3.62
C ASP A 358 -35.08 -21.23 -2.80
N LEU A 359 -35.51 -20.02 -3.16
CA LEU A 359 -35.15 -18.80 -2.44
C LEU A 359 -35.74 -18.76 -1.03
N THR A 360 -34.89 -18.44 -0.07
CA THR A 360 -35.27 -18.19 1.32
C THR A 360 -36.09 -16.90 1.46
N PRO A 361 -36.90 -16.76 2.53
CA PRO A 361 -37.64 -15.51 2.79
C PRO A 361 -36.76 -14.27 2.85
N ALA A 362 -35.55 -14.37 3.43
CA ALA A 362 -34.61 -13.26 3.51
C ALA A 362 -34.14 -12.81 2.11
N GLU A 363 -33.76 -13.76 1.25
CA GLU A 363 -33.37 -13.47 -0.13
C GLU A 363 -34.52 -12.87 -0.94
N LEU A 364 -35.77 -13.28 -0.68
CA LEU A 364 -36.96 -12.72 -1.30
C LEU A 364 -37.21 -11.27 -0.88
N TYR A 365 -36.93 -10.90 0.36
CA TYR A 365 -37.05 -9.52 0.83
C TYR A 365 -36.00 -8.59 0.20
N GLU A 366 -34.81 -9.09 -0.13
CA GLU A 366 -33.81 -8.31 -0.88
C GLU A 366 -34.34 -7.83 -2.23
N PHE A 367 -35.22 -8.59 -2.89
CA PHE A 367 -35.83 -8.16 -4.16
C PHE A 367 -36.78 -6.98 -4.02
N LEU A 368 -37.33 -6.72 -2.82
CA LEU A 368 -38.14 -5.52 -2.58
C LEU A 368 -37.36 -4.22 -2.73
N MET A 369 -36.03 -4.29 -2.61
CA MET A 369 -35.13 -3.14 -2.71
C MET A 369 -34.54 -2.96 -4.10
N VAL A 370 -34.95 -3.77 -5.09
CA VAL A 370 -34.50 -3.62 -6.49
C VAL A 370 -35.17 -2.39 -7.13
N PRO A 371 -34.43 -1.58 -7.92
CA PRO A 371 -34.98 -0.39 -8.56
C PRO A 371 -36.29 -0.63 -9.31
N GLY A 372 -37.32 0.15 -8.98
CA GLY A 372 -38.64 0.05 -9.63
C GLY A 372 -39.43 -1.23 -9.29
N PHE A 373 -38.99 -2.07 -8.36
CA PHE A 373 -39.75 -3.20 -7.84
C PHE A 373 -40.86 -2.70 -6.88
N SER A 374 -42.10 -3.11 -7.15
CA SER A 374 -43.24 -2.78 -6.28
C SER A 374 -44.27 -3.90 -6.33
N THR A 375 -44.76 -4.29 -5.16
CA THR A 375 -45.79 -5.32 -5.00
C THR A 375 -47.21 -4.80 -5.26
N ALA A 376 -47.43 -3.49 -5.41
CA ALA A 376 -48.74 -2.91 -5.72
C ALA A 376 -49.25 -3.25 -7.14
N ARG A 377 -50.53 -3.62 -7.29
CA ARG A 377 -51.20 -3.94 -8.58
C ARG A 377 -51.82 -2.71 -9.29
N LYS A 378 -51.90 -1.54 -8.63
CA LYS A 378 -52.41 -0.26 -9.22
C LYS A 378 -51.45 0.89 -8.94
N LYS A 379 -51.08 1.66 -9.97
CA LYS A 379 -50.44 2.99 -9.82
C LYS A 379 -51.49 3.97 -9.28
N GLY A 380 -51.50 4.19 -7.96
CA GLY A 380 -52.37 5.19 -7.33
C GLY A 380 -51.85 6.61 -7.58
N VAL A 381 -52.76 7.52 -7.94
CA VAL A 381 -52.51 8.92 -8.36
C VAL A 381 -51.93 9.82 -7.24
N LEU A 382 -51.82 9.34 -6.00
CA LEU A 382 -51.18 10.05 -4.88
C LEU A 382 -49.71 9.66 -4.62
N SER A 383 -49.15 8.74 -5.42
CA SER A 383 -47.75 8.28 -5.34
C SER A 383 -46.84 9.01 -6.36
N GLY A 384 -47.09 10.30 -6.56
CA GLY A 384 -46.52 11.14 -7.64
C GLY A 384 -45.05 11.54 -7.52
N ARG A 385 -44.27 10.90 -6.65
CA ARG A 385 -42.80 10.90 -6.70
C ARG A 385 -42.40 9.45 -6.46
N GLY A 386 -42.04 8.74 -7.52
CA GLY A 386 -41.70 7.32 -7.47
C GLY A 386 -40.48 7.05 -6.59
N VAL A 387 -40.72 6.85 -5.30
CA VAL A 387 -39.72 6.47 -4.31
C VAL A 387 -40.16 5.09 -3.84
N GLY A 388 -39.49 4.03 -4.24
CA GLY A 388 -39.69 2.70 -3.70
C GLY A 388 -38.78 2.47 -2.48
N LEU A 389 -38.77 1.23 -1.99
CA LEU A 389 -37.84 0.81 -0.94
C LEU A 389 -36.38 0.83 -1.40
N ASP A 390 -36.16 0.83 -2.72
CA ASP A 390 -34.88 1.10 -3.39
C ASP A 390 -34.29 2.46 -3.02
N ALA A 391 -35.10 3.51 -3.03
CA ALA A 391 -34.65 4.84 -2.68
C ALA A 391 -34.41 5.01 -1.17
N VAL A 392 -35.15 4.28 -0.32
CA VAL A 392 -34.88 4.20 1.12
C VAL A 392 -33.51 3.53 1.36
N ARG A 393 -33.24 2.40 0.69
CA ARG A 393 -31.93 1.73 0.75
C ARG A 393 -30.81 2.67 0.30
N ASN A 394 -30.97 3.34 -0.83
CA ASN A 394 -29.95 4.28 -1.33
C ASN A 394 -29.68 5.43 -0.36
N GLN A 395 -30.70 5.97 0.32
CA GLN A 395 -30.50 7.01 1.33
C GLN A 395 -29.77 6.49 2.56
N ILE A 396 -30.09 5.28 3.03
CA ILE A 396 -29.40 4.63 4.16
C ILE A 396 -27.95 4.28 3.80
N GLN A 397 -27.69 3.82 2.58
CA GLN A 397 -26.33 3.56 2.10
C GLN A 397 -25.48 4.83 2.01
N LYS A 398 -26.06 5.99 1.66
CA LYS A 398 -25.32 7.28 1.65
C LYS A 398 -24.72 7.64 3.00
N ILE A 399 -25.38 7.25 4.09
CA ILE A 399 -24.89 7.45 5.46
C ILE A 399 -24.11 6.24 5.98
N LYS A 400 -23.65 5.36 5.08
CA LYS A 400 -22.92 4.11 5.37
C LYS A 400 -23.71 3.15 6.27
N GLY A 401 -25.03 3.21 6.18
CA GLY A 401 -25.91 2.30 6.87
C GLY A 401 -26.32 1.10 6.01
N ASP A 402 -26.83 0.08 6.68
CA ASP A 402 -27.47 -1.08 6.08
C ASP A 402 -28.97 -1.13 6.48
N LEU A 403 -29.81 -1.70 5.61
CA LEU A 403 -31.25 -1.87 5.84
C LEU A 403 -31.63 -3.33 5.61
N ARG A 404 -32.14 -3.97 6.66
CA ARG A 404 -32.66 -5.34 6.61
C ARG A 404 -34.15 -5.39 6.87
N ILE A 405 -34.81 -6.39 6.29
CA ILE A 405 -36.24 -6.61 6.40
C ILE A 405 -36.49 -8.03 6.88
N SER A 406 -37.32 -8.17 7.90
CA SER A 406 -37.89 -9.45 8.31
C SER A 406 -39.40 -9.31 8.47
N SER A 407 -40.16 -10.30 8.06
CA SER A 407 -41.61 -10.26 8.17
C SER A 407 -42.19 -11.66 8.28
N THR A 408 -43.25 -11.77 9.08
CA THR A 408 -44.07 -12.97 9.19
C THR A 408 -45.47 -12.63 8.67
N PRO A 409 -45.98 -13.33 7.62
CA PRO A 409 -47.30 -13.08 7.07
C PRO A 409 -48.39 -13.10 8.15
N GLN A 410 -49.31 -12.14 8.06
CA GLN A 410 -50.41 -11.89 8.99
C GLN A 410 -50.01 -11.52 10.43
N GLN A 411 -48.72 -11.39 10.76
CA GLN A 411 -48.25 -11.04 12.10
C GLN A 411 -47.57 -9.68 12.17
N ASN A 412 -46.39 -9.54 11.54
CA ASN A 412 -45.58 -8.34 11.67
C ASN A 412 -44.64 -8.12 10.47
N THR A 413 -44.15 -6.88 10.36
CA THR A 413 -43.00 -6.52 9.52
C THR A 413 -42.02 -5.74 10.38
N ARG A 414 -40.73 -6.04 10.27
CA ARG A 414 -39.65 -5.39 10.98
C ARG A 414 -38.58 -4.94 9.99
N PHE A 415 -38.29 -3.65 10.02
CA PHE A 415 -37.16 -3.03 9.35
C PHE A 415 -36.06 -2.77 10.37
N THR A 416 -34.85 -3.22 10.09
CA THR A 416 -33.68 -2.99 10.94
C THR A 416 -32.67 -2.17 10.16
N ILE A 417 -32.43 -0.95 10.62
CA ILE A 417 -31.46 -0.02 10.08
C ILE A 417 -30.22 -0.08 10.97
N ARG A 418 -29.06 -0.34 10.38
CA ARG A 418 -27.78 -0.34 11.08
C ARG A 418 -26.95 0.82 10.55
N VAL A 419 -26.65 1.82 11.37
CA VAL A 419 -25.83 2.98 10.98
C VAL A 419 -24.64 3.14 11.92
N PRO A 420 -23.49 3.67 11.46
CA PRO A 420 -22.41 4.00 12.37
C PRO A 420 -22.87 5.07 13.37
N PHE A 421 -22.38 5.03 14.62
CA PHE A 421 -22.78 6.05 15.60
C PHE A 421 -22.19 7.44 15.30
N SER A 422 -21.09 7.51 14.53
CA SER A 422 -20.48 8.75 14.04
C SER A 422 -19.77 8.58 12.69
N ILE A 423 -19.52 9.69 11.99
CA ILE A 423 -18.69 9.71 10.79
C ILE A 423 -17.22 9.78 11.24
N THR A 424 -16.61 8.63 11.46
CA THR A 424 -15.24 8.50 11.98
C THR A 424 -14.22 8.29 10.86
N VAL A 425 -12.96 8.65 11.15
CA VAL A 425 -11.76 8.13 10.46
C VAL A 425 -11.83 6.59 10.42
N THR A 426 -11.64 6.00 9.26
CA THR A 426 -11.67 4.54 9.07
C THR A 426 -10.33 4.05 8.55
N GLN A 427 -9.91 2.86 8.97
CA GLN A 427 -8.71 2.23 8.43
C GLN A 427 -9.03 1.61 7.07
N ALA A 428 -8.16 1.86 6.10
CA ALA A 428 -8.24 1.28 4.77
C ALA A 428 -6.91 0.66 4.35
N MET A 429 -6.98 -0.38 3.53
CA MET A 429 -5.86 -0.91 2.76
C MET A 429 -5.73 -0.10 1.48
N LEU A 430 -4.55 0.47 1.23
CA LEU A 430 -4.23 1.14 -0.03
C LEU A 430 -3.70 0.15 -1.05
N VAL A 431 -4.23 0.23 -2.27
CA VAL A 431 -3.92 -0.67 -3.37
C VAL A 431 -3.68 0.11 -4.63
N GLU A 432 -2.77 -0.37 -5.47
CA GLU A 432 -2.49 0.20 -6.77
C GLU A 432 -3.12 -0.64 -7.88
N VAL A 433 -3.82 0.01 -8.80
CA VAL A 433 -4.37 -0.59 -10.01
C VAL A 433 -4.20 0.40 -11.16
N ASN A 434 -3.53 -0.04 -12.22
CA ASN A 434 -3.16 0.76 -13.38
C ASN A 434 -2.51 2.10 -12.99
N LYS A 435 -1.53 2.05 -12.06
CA LYS A 435 -0.83 3.21 -11.47
C LYS A 435 -1.68 4.19 -10.66
N ASN A 436 -2.97 3.88 -10.44
CA ASN A 436 -3.86 4.67 -9.59
C ASN A 436 -4.02 4.01 -8.22
N VAL A 437 -4.07 4.83 -7.17
CA VAL A 437 -4.22 4.36 -5.79
C VAL A 437 -5.69 4.40 -5.37
N TYR A 438 -6.17 3.29 -4.82
CA TYR A 438 -7.51 3.11 -4.29
C TYR A 438 -7.46 2.66 -2.84
N ALA A 439 -8.53 2.94 -2.10
CA ALA A 439 -8.65 2.55 -0.70
C ALA A 439 -9.78 1.53 -0.50
N ILE A 440 -9.48 0.44 0.19
CA ILE A 440 -10.43 -0.61 0.56
C ILE A 440 -10.61 -0.58 2.09
N PRO A 441 -11.82 -0.36 2.63
CA PRO A 441 -12.05 -0.37 4.06
C PRO A 441 -11.57 -1.68 4.71
N LEU A 442 -10.73 -1.58 5.74
CA LEU A 442 -10.06 -2.74 6.33
C LEU A 442 -11.05 -3.72 6.99
N LEU A 443 -12.18 -3.20 7.49
CA LEU A 443 -13.27 -4.02 8.05
C LEU A 443 -13.85 -5.04 7.06
N GLN A 444 -13.72 -4.76 5.77
CA GLN A 444 -14.22 -5.60 4.69
C GLN A 444 -13.12 -6.48 4.08
N VAL A 445 -11.88 -6.35 4.54
CA VAL A 445 -10.74 -7.19 4.13
C VAL A 445 -10.64 -8.37 5.08
N GLU A 446 -10.77 -9.60 4.56
CA GLU A 446 -10.58 -10.81 5.35
C GLU A 446 -9.09 -11.20 5.41
N GLU A 447 -8.44 -11.32 4.26
CA GLU A 447 -7.02 -11.63 4.18
C GLU A 447 -6.41 -11.17 2.82
N THR A 448 -5.09 -11.06 2.78
CA THR A 448 -4.32 -10.73 1.56
C THR A 448 -3.46 -11.92 1.19
N VAL A 449 -3.53 -12.37 -0.06
CA VAL A 449 -2.87 -13.59 -0.54
C VAL A 449 -2.16 -13.31 -1.84
N ASN A 450 -0.93 -13.80 -1.97
CA ASN A 450 -0.24 -13.84 -3.24
C ASN A 450 -0.54 -15.18 -3.92
N ILE A 451 -1.23 -15.15 -5.06
CA ILE A 451 -1.67 -16.35 -5.78
C ILE A 451 -0.83 -16.59 -7.02
N SER A 452 -0.42 -17.83 -7.23
CA SER A 452 0.15 -18.30 -8.50
C SER A 452 -0.92 -19.00 -9.33
N ASP A 453 -0.69 -19.13 -10.65
CA ASP A 453 -1.63 -19.73 -11.61
C ASP A 453 -2.16 -21.11 -11.21
N ASP A 454 -1.37 -21.88 -10.46
CA ASP A 454 -1.69 -23.24 -10.01
C ASP A 454 -2.81 -23.30 -8.96
N LYS A 455 -3.14 -22.18 -8.31
CA LYS A 455 -4.22 -22.09 -7.31
C LYS A 455 -5.53 -21.53 -7.86
N LEU A 456 -5.56 -21.18 -9.14
CA LEU A 456 -6.72 -20.63 -9.81
C LEU A 456 -7.53 -21.75 -10.48
N ASP A 457 -8.69 -22.06 -9.91
CA ASP A 457 -9.64 -23.01 -10.47
C ASP A 457 -10.47 -22.32 -11.56
N LEU A 458 -10.31 -22.76 -12.80
CA LEU A 458 -11.11 -22.25 -13.92
C LEU A 458 -12.46 -22.96 -14.00
N GLN A 459 -13.54 -22.20 -14.05
CA GLN A 459 -14.90 -22.67 -14.28
C GLN A 459 -15.53 -21.96 -15.49
N ASP A 460 -16.70 -22.42 -15.94
CA ASP A 460 -17.40 -21.91 -17.14
C ASP A 460 -17.72 -20.41 -17.09
N ASP A 461 -17.77 -19.82 -15.90
CA ASP A 461 -18.10 -18.41 -15.67
C ASP A 461 -16.97 -17.57 -15.05
N GLY A 462 -15.77 -18.11 -14.85
CA GLY A 462 -14.62 -17.33 -14.37
C GLY A 462 -13.55 -18.13 -13.66
N TYR A 463 -12.58 -17.42 -13.07
CA TYR A 463 -11.60 -18.00 -12.17
C TYR A 463 -12.04 -17.91 -10.71
N TYR A 464 -11.77 -18.97 -9.97
CA TYR A 464 -12.09 -19.11 -8.56
C TYR A 464 -10.83 -19.49 -7.78
N LEU A 465 -10.76 -19.03 -6.54
CA LEU A 465 -9.70 -19.37 -5.60
C LEU A 465 -10.31 -20.22 -4.49
N THR A 466 -9.77 -21.42 -4.28
CA THR A 466 -10.21 -22.30 -3.19
C THR A 466 -9.47 -21.93 -1.91
N ILE A 467 -10.19 -21.35 -0.94
CA ILE A 467 -9.66 -20.94 0.36
C ILE A 467 -10.42 -21.69 1.46
N ARG A 468 -9.69 -22.49 2.27
CA ARG A 468 -10.26 -23.21 3.43
C ARG A 468 -11.57 -23.96 3.08
N ASN A 469 -11.57 -24.64 1.93
CA ASN A 469 -12.70 -25.38 1.34
C ASN A 469 -13.91 -24.52 0.88
N SER A 470 -13.74 -23.22 0.69
CA SER A 470 -14.73 -22.32 0.07
C SER A 470 -14.19 -21.76 -1.24
N GLN A 471 -14.98 -21.81 -2.31
CA GLN A 471 -14.61 -21.21 -3.60
C GLN A 471 -14.97 -19.73 -3.60
N VAL A 472 -13.98 -18.89 -3.91
CA VAL A 472 -14.12 -17.43 -3.93
C VAL A 472 -13.87 -16.94 -5.36
N PRO A 473 -14.78 -16.20 -6.00
CA PRO A 473 -14.59 -15.68 -7.35
C PRO A 473 -13.47 -14.64 -7.39
N VAL A 474 -12.61 -14.70 -8.41
CA VAL A 474 -11.49 -13.77 -8.61
C VAL A 474 -11.84 -12.73 -9.67
N ILE A 475 -11.76 -11.45 -9.29
CA ILE A 475 -12.16 -10.29 -10.10
C ILE A 475 -10.96 -9.37 -10.27
N PRO A 476 -10.53 -9.08 -11.51
CA PRO A 476 -9.57 -8.03 -11.80
C PRO A 476 -10.19 -6.67 -11.48
N MET A 477 -9.53 -5.93 -10.59
CA MET A 477 -10.03 -4.62 -10.19
C MET A 477 -10.00 -3.60 -11.35
N GLY A 478 -9.10 -3.78 -12.33
CA GLY A 478 -9.09 -2.98 -13.57
C GLY A 478 -10.37 -3.15 -14.40
N ASN A 479 -10.84 -4.39 -14.56
CA ASN A 479 -12.08 -4.69 -15.28
C ASN A 479 -13.31 -4.20 -14.52
N LEU A 480 -13.29 -4.38 -13.18
CA LEU A 480 -14.35 -3.91 -12.30
C LEU A 480 -14.60 -2.39 -12.42
N LEU A 481 -13.53 -1.61 -12.55
CA LEU A 481 -13.57 -0.15 -12.59
C LEU A 481 -13.65 0.43 -14.01
N ASP A 482 -13.73 -0.41 -15.05
CA ASP A 482 -13.74 0.00 -16.48
C ASP A 482 -12.61 0.99 -16.83
N LEU A 483 -11.41 0.74 -16.29
CA LEU A 483 -10.26 1.63 -16.49
C LEU A 483 -9.70 1.47 -17.91
N ARG A 484 -9.87 2.48 -18.75
CA ARG A 484 -9.26 2.53 -20.09
C ARG A 484 -7.77 2.87 -19.99
N GLY A 485 -6.90 1.93 -20.37
CA GLY A 485 -5.45 2.10 -20.47
C GLY A 485 -4.79 0.89 -21.13
N GLU A 486 -3.50 0.99 -21.48
CA GLU A 486 -2.68 -0.01 -22.22
C GLU A 486 -2.53 -1.40 -21.56
N SER A 487 -3.33 -1.70 -20.56
CA SER A 487 -3.35 -2.95 -19.84
C SER A 487 -4.69 -3.65 -20.03
N ASP A 488 -4.96 -3.98 -21.29
CA ASP A 488 -5.33 -5.38 -21.62
C ASP A 488 -4.09 -6.25 -21.31
N ARG A 489 -3.61 -6.18 -20.05
CA ARG A 489 -2.55 -7.01 -19.52
C ARG A 489 -3.20 -8.37 -19.47
N GLN A 490 -3.11 -9.07 -20.61
CA GLN A 490 -3.07 -10.51 -20.68
C GLN A 490 -2.32 -10.93 -19.43
N ILE A 491 -2.94 -11.76 -18.60
CA ILE A 491 -2.31 -12.26 -17.40
C ILE A 491 -1.14 -13.13 -17.89
N THR A 492 -0.02 -12.47 -18.16
CA THR A 492 1.27 -13.07 -18.48
C THR A 492 1.78 -13.59 -17.17
N ARG A 493 2.15 -14.87 -17.13
CA ARG A 493 2.75 -15.61 -16.01
C ARG A 493 3.86 -14.82 -15.31
N VAL A 494 3.46 -13.85 -14.51
CA VAL A 494 4.29 -13.18 -13.52
C VAL A 494 4.08 -14.00 -12.27
N SER A 495 5.19 -14.45 -11.69
CA SER A 495 5.20 -15.23 -10.47
C SER A 495 4.50 -14.44 -9.35
N GLN A 496 3.27 -14.87 -9.03
CA GLN A 496 2.42 -14.41 -7.93
C GLN A 496 1.70 -13.06 -8.14
N TYR A 497 0.37 -13.11 -8.19
CA TYR A 497 -0.50 -11.92 -8.19
C TYR A 497 -1.00 -11.60 -6.79
N PRO A 498 -0.89 -10.34 -6.33
CA PRO A 498 -1.48 -9.94 -5.07
C PRO A 498 -3.01 -9.88 -5.19
N VAL A 499 -3.68 -10.60 -4.30
CA VAL A 499 -5.13 -10.69 -4.22
C VAL A 499 -5.58 -10.30 -2.82
N ILE A 500 -6.65 -9.52 -2.77
CA ILE A 500 -7.31 -9.12 -1.52
C ILE A 500 -8.64 -9.82 -1.46
N ILE A 501 -8.81 -10.69 -0.46
CA ILE A 501 -10.11 -11.30 -0.20
C ILE A 501 -10.93 -10.32 0.62
N VAL A 502 -12.03 -9.91 0.04
CA VAL A 502 -13.00 -9.03 0.64
C VAL A 502 -14.28 -9.79 0.93
N GLN A 503 -14.99 -9.38 1.98
CA GLN A 503 -16.23 -10.00 2.38
C GLN A 503 -17.32 -8.99 2.70
N ASP A 504 -18.55 -9.42 2.45
CA ASP A 504 -19.76 -8.77 2.93
C ASP A 504 -20.77 -9.85 3.34
N GLU A 505 -21.28 -9.78 4.56
CA GLU A 505 -22.28 -10.73 5.11
C GLU A 505 -21.96 -12.23 4.95
N GLY A 506 -20.68 -12.59 5.02
CA GLY A 506 -20.20 -13.98 4.87
C GLY A 506 -20.05 -14.44 3.42
N GLN A 507 -20.45 -13.61 2.45
CA GLN A 507 -20.10 -13.75 1.05
C GLN A 507 -18.73 -13.14 0.77
N LYS A 508 -17.97 -13.77 -0.14
CA LYS A 508 -16.57 -13.41 -0.39
C LYS A 508 -16.32 -13.14 -1.87
N ALA A 509 -15.42 -12.22 -2.14
CA ALA A 509 -14.85 -11.99 -3.45
C ALA A 509 -13.34 -11.76 -3.33
N ALA A 510 -12.58 -12.16 -4.33
CA ALA A 510 -11.14 -11.96 -4.40
C ALA A 510 -10.84 -10.86 -5.44
N LEU A 511 -10.30 -9.73 -4.99
CA LEU A 511 -9.92 -8.63 -5.85
C LEU A 511 -8.45 -8.76 -6.23
N LEU A 512 -8.18 -8.94 -7.52
CA LEU A 512 -6.85 -8.94 -8.10
C LEU A 512 -6.42 -7.50 -8.36
N VAL A 513 -5.27 -7.12 -7.80
CA VAL A 513 -4.69 -5.76 -7.88
C VAL A 513 -3.26 -5.82 -8.42
N ASP A 514 -2.69 -4.69 -8.81
CA ASP A 514 -1.29 -4.67 -9.26
C ASP A 514 -0.34 -4.72 -8.07
N LYS A 515 -0.65 -3.96 -7.01
CA LYS A 515 0.18 -3.88 -5.80
C LYS A 515 -0.65 -3.58 -4.56
N ILE A 516 -0.30 -4.22 -3.45
CA ILE A 516 -0.78 -3.84 -2.11
C ILE A 516 0.27 -2.92 -1.52
N LEU A 517 -0.12 -1.71 -1.13
CA LEU A 517 0.78 -0.69 -0.61
C LEU A 517 0.93 -0.85 0.91
N HIS A 518 0.05 -0.22 1.68
CA HIS A 518 0.06 -0.24 3.14
C HIS A 518 -1.33 0.07 3.70
N ARG A 519 -1.47 0.01 5.02
CA ARG A 519 -2.69 0.40 5.73
C ARG A 519 -2.60 1.86 6.16
N GLU A 520 -3.67 2.62 5.96
CA GLU A 520 -3.73 4.03 6.31
C GLU A 520 -5.09 4.41 6.91
N GLU A 521 -5.08 5.38 7.81
CA GLU A 521 -6.29 5.96 8.38
C GLU A 521 -6.81 7.06 7.46
N ILE A 522 -8.03 6.90 6.96
CA ILE A 522 -8.63 7.76 5.96
C ILE A 522 -9.98 8.31 6.42
N LEU A 523 -10.30 9.53 6.00
CA LEU A 523 -11.64 10.10 6.17
C LEU A 523 -12.39 10.03 4.86
N ILE A 524 -13.46 9.23 4.80
CA ILE A 524 -14.28 9.11 3.59
C ILE A 524 -15.24 10.30 3.53
N LYS A 525 -15.07 11.14 2.51
CA LYS A 525 -15.97 12.24 2.15
C LYS A 525 -16.84 11.83 0.96
N SER A 526 -18.06 12.35 0.90
CA SER A 526 -18.93 12.20 -0.28
C SER A 526 -18.31 12.91 -1.48
N LEU A 527 -18.41 12.31 -2.67
CA LEU A 527 -17.94 12.90 -3.94
C LEU A 527 -18.86 14.02 -4.46
N GLY A 528 -19.92 14.36 -3.73
CA GLY A 528 -20.88 15.39 -4.11
C GLY A 528 -21.95 14.89 -5.10
N GLY A 529 -22.94 15.74 -5.38
CA GLY A 529 -24.13 15.35 -6.16
C GLY A 529 -23.87 15.01 -7.63
N MET A 530 -22.82 15.58 -8.24
CA MET A 530 -22.50 15.34 -9.66
C MET A 530 -21.88 13.95 -9.92
N LEU A 531 -21.23 13.38 -8.89
CA LEU A 531 -20.60 12.07 -8.94
C LEU A 531 -21.43 11.01 -8.20
N GLN A 532 -22.69 11.33 -7.90
CA GLN A 532 -23.61 10.43 -7.24
C GLN A 532 -24.05 9.33 -8.22
N GLY A 533 -23.65 8.08 -7.97
CA GLY A 533 -24.01 6.92 -8.80
C GLY A 533 -22.87 6.32 -9.61
N VAL A 534 -21.62 6.77 -9.43
CA VAL A 534 -20.45 6.03 -9.93
C VAL A 534 -20.44 4.65 -9.27
N LYS A 535 -20.44 3.59 -10.10
CA LYS A 535 -20.47 2.20 -9.60
C LYS A 535 -19.19 1.90 -8.81
N TYR A 536 -19.34 1.10 -7.76
CA TYR A 536 -18.25 0.53 -6.96
C TYR A 536 -17.43 1.52 -6.13
N ILE A 537 -17.83 2.80 -6.08
CA ILE A 537 -17.14 3.85 -5.32
C ILE A 537 -18.05 4.38 -4.21
N MET A 538 -17.60 4.25 -2.97
CA MET A 538 -18.28 4.74 -1.77
C MET A 538 -18.06 6.25 -1.57
N GLY A 539 -16.88 6.75 -1.92
CA GLY A 539 -16.50 8.14 -1.67
C GLY A 539 -15.06 8.44 -2.07
N GLY A 540 -14.56 9.61 -1.64
CA GLY A 540 -13.17 10.00 -1.80
C GLY A 540 -12.51 10.28 -0.45
N SER A 541 -11.19 10.15 -0.38
CA SER A 541 -10.38 10.59 0.74
C SER A 541 -9.13 11.32 0.26
N ILE A 542 -8.51 12.08 1.15
CA ILE A 542 -7.24 12.76 0.91
C ILE A 542 -6.22 12.09 1.82
N LEU A 543 -5.19 11.50 1.22
CA LEU A 543 -4.10 10.85 1.93
C LEU A 543 -3.21 11.87 2.63
N ALA A 544 -2.31 11.36 3.48
CA ALA A 544 -1.26 12.18 4.06
C ALA A 544 -0.54 12.99 2.97
N ASP A 545 0.00 12.41 1.90
CA ASP A 545 0.70 13.18 0.87
C ASP A 545 -0.16 14.18 0.04
N GLY A 546 -1.45 14.32 0.33
CA GLY A 546 -2.38 15.19 -0.38
C GLY A 546 -3.00 14.52 -1.61
N GLN A 547 -2.61 13.28 -1.94
CA GLN A 547 -3.22 12.53 -3.04
C GLN A 547 -4.69 12.23 -2.73
N VAL A 548 -5.55 12.51 -3.70
CA VAL A 548 -6.96 12.11 -3.63
C VAL A 548 -7.08 10.64 -4.02
N VAL A 549 -7.64 9.83 -3.12
CA VAL A 549 -7.91 8.41 -3.36
C VAL A 549 -9.40 8.14 -3.36
N LEU A 550 -9.84 7.24 -4.25
CA LEU A 550 -11.21 6.76 -4.27
C LEU A 550 -11.36 5.56 -3.33
N VAL A 551 -12.43 5.58 -2.54
CA VAL A 551 -12.74 4.53 -1.58
C VAL A 551 -13.77 3.59 -2.17
N LEU A 552 -13.48 2.29 -2.20
CA LEU A 552 -14.34 1.29 -2.83
C LEU A 552 -15.57 0.94 -1.98
N ASP A 553 -16.69 0.68 -2.67
CA ASP A 553 -17.91 0.13 -2.09
C ASP A 553 -17.90 -1.40 -2.21
N ILE A 554 -17.23 -2.07 -1.25
CA ILE A 554 -17.13 -3.53 -1.25
C ILE A 554 -18.48 -4.25 -1.20
N PRO A 555 -19.47 -3.84 -0.37
CA PRO A 555 -20.79 -4.45 -0.37
C PRO A 555 -21.42 -4.46 -1.77
N GLN A 556 -21.34 -3.34 -2.49
CA GLN A 556 -21.84 -3.27 -3.86
C GLN A 556 -21.07 -4.20 -4.81
N ILE A 557 -19.74 -4.30 -4.66
CA ILE A 557 -18.90 -5.20 -5.46
C ILE A 557 -19.26 -6.66 -5.22
N VAL A 558 -19.28 -7.11 -3.96
CA VAL A 558 -19.59 -8.49 -3.58
C VAL A 558 -21.00 -8.87 -4.04
N PHE A 559 -21.99 -8.01 -3.78
CA PHE A 559 -23.39 -8.24 -4.17
C PHE A 559 -23.54 -8.38 -5.69
N ASN A 560 -22.94 -7.48 -6.47
CA ASN A 560 -23.08 -7.51 -7.93
C ASN A 560 -22.35 -8.70 -8.56
N THR A 561 -21.20 -9.09 -8.02
CA THR A 561 -20.40 -10.22 -8.51
C THR A 561 -21.16 -11.54 -8.36
N LEU A 562 -21.85 -11.74 -7.23
CA LEU A 562 -22.48 -13.02 -6.92
C LEU A 562 -23.87 -13.19 -7.53
N ARG A 563 -24.61 -12.09 -7.75
CA ARG A 563 -25.96 -12.14 -8.34
C ARG A 563 -26.00 -11.99 -9.85
N THR A 564 -25.10 -11.21 -10.42
CA THR A 564 -25.06 -10.97 -11.86
C THR A 564 -24.01 -11.89 -12.44
N LYS A 565 -24.41 -12.93 -13.20
CA LYS A 565 -23.51 -13.64 -14.12
C LYS A 565 -23.11 -12.71 -15.27
N GLU A 566 -22.64 -11.51 -14.97
CA GLU A 566 -21.94 -10.64 -15.91
C GLU A 566 -20.61 -11.31 -16.21
N LYS A 567 -20.63 -12.22 -17.19
CA LYS A 567 -19.47 -12.97 -17.72
C LYS A 567 -18.29 -12.05 -18.11
N SER A 568 -18.51 -10.75 -18.20
CA SER A 568 -17.54 -9.72 -18.56
C SER A 568 -16.67 -9.22 -17.41
N LEU A 569 -17.02 -9.46 -16.14
CA LEU A 569 -16.24 -8.98 -14.98
C LEU A 569 -15.22 -10.01 -14.46
N ASN A 570 -15.52 -11.30 -14.64
CA ASN A 570 -14.62 -12.37 -14.25
C ASN A 570 -13.52 -12.56 -15.30
N LEU A 571 -12.35 -13.02 -14.86
CA LEU A 571 -11.29 -13.46 -15.77
C LEU A 571 -11.81 -14.61 -16.66
N GLN A 572 -11.63 -14.48 -17.98
CA GLN A 572 -12.00 -15.51 -18.93
C GLN A 572 -10.80 -16.37 -19.35
N PRO A 573 -11.03 -17.62 -19.81
CA PRO A 573 -9.96 -18.50 -20.29
C PRO A 573 -9.13 -17.90 -21.44
N ARG A 574 -9.68 -16.95 -22.21
CA ARG A 574 -8.97 -16.25 -23.30
C ARG A 574 -7.97 -15.21 -22.79
N ASP A 575 -8.12 -14.76 -21.55
CA ASP A 575 -7.24 -13.77 -20.92
C ASP A 575 -5.90 -14.42 -20.51
N PHE A 576 -5.90 -15.76 -20.39
CA PHE A 576 -4.71 -16.58 -20.25
C PHE A 576 -4.38 -17.25 -21.59
N LYS A 577 -3.37 -16.75 -22.31
CA LYS A 577 -2.80 -17.51 -23.42
C LYS A 577 -2.14 -18.78 -22.88
N LYS A 578 -2.79 -19.92 -23.12
CA LYS A 578 -2.19 -21.25 -23.03
C LYS A 578 -0.98 -21.32 -23.95
N ASN A 579 0.22 -21.18 -23.41
CA ASN A 579 1.40 -21.76 -24.02
C ASN A 579 1.33 -23.28 -23.81
N GLU A 580 0.54 -23.96 -24.64
CA GLU A 580 0.59 -25.41 -24.79
C GLU A 580 1.91 -25.78 -25.51
N LYS A 581 2.99 -25.91 -24.74
CA LYS A 581 4.06 -26.84 -25.09
C LYS A 581 4.03 -27.96 -24.06
N LYS A 582 3.73 -29.16 -24.57
CA LYS A 582 3.74 -30.46 -23.89
C LYS A 582 4.86 -30.52 -22.86
N GLN A 583 4.51 -30.53 -21.59
CA GLN A 583 5.41 -30.98 -20.52
C GLN A 583 5.43 -32.51 -20.58
N THR A 584 6.42 -33.04 -21.29
CA THR A 584 7.03 -34.30 -20.88
C THR A 584 7.91 -34.01 -19.68
N ASP A 585 7.74 -34.77 -18.60
CA ASP A 585 8.66 -34.85 -17.48
C ASP A 585 10.10 -34.87 -17.96
N THR A 586 10.86 -33.81 -17.69
CA THR A 586 12.30 -33.90 -17.49
C THR A 586 12.80 -32.63 -16.81
N SER A 587 13.46 -32.83 -15.68
CA SER A 587 14.33 -31.86 -15.04
C SER A 587 15.35 -31.31 -16.06
N LEU A 588 15.83 -30.08 -15.82
CA LEU A 588 17.10 -29.46 -16.29
C LEU A 588 16.95 -28.31 -17.30
N LYS A 589 17.60 -27.19 -16.94
CA LYS A 589 18.17 -26.10 -17.77
C LYS A 589 17.47 -25.81 -19.11
N ARG A 590 16.86 -24.63 -19.21
CA ARG A 590 16.33 -24.06 -20.47
C ARG A 590 17.49 -23.85 -21.46
N THR A 591 17.80 -24.85 -22.26
CA THR A 591 18.79 -24.78 -23.35
C THR A 591 18.11 -24.13 -24.55
N LEU A 592 18.27 -22.80 -24.68
CA LEU A 592 18.00 -22.12 -25.94
C LEU A 592 18.97 -22.65 -27.01
N PRO A 593 18.59 -22.73 -28.29
CA PRO A 593 19.54 -23.01 -29.36
C PRO A 593 20.65 -21.95 -29.35
N LYS A 594 21.90 -22.37 -29.59
CA LYS A 594 23.05 -21.45 -29.64
C LYS A 594 22.81 -20.38 -30.71
N ARG A 595 23.01 -19.11 -30.36
CA ARG A 595 23.00 -18.01 -31.34
C ARG A 595 24.27 -18.10 -32.18
N ILE A 596 24.14 -18.40 -33.46
CA ILE A 596 25.25 -18.41 -34.43
C ILE A 596 25.45 -16.97 -34.91
N ILE A 597 26.65 -16.43 -34.71
CA ILE A 597 27.01 -15.09 -35.16
C ILE A 597 28.07 -15.21 -36.24
N GLU A 598 27.73 -14.73 -37.44
CA GLU A 598 28.58 -14.73 -38.64
C GLU A 598 29.07 -13.31 -38.93
N GLY A 599 30.38 -13.14 -39.15
CA GLY A 599 30.96 -11.90 -39.68
C GLY A 599 31.03 -10.68 -38.74
N ARG A 600 30.66 -10.79 -37.46
CA ARG A 600 30.85 -9.71 -36.45
C ARG A 600 31.18 -10.22 -35.05
N LYS A 601 31.72 -9.34 -34.19
CA LYS A 601 31.93 -9.65 -32.76
C LYS A 601 30.57 -9.75 -32.05
N PRO A 602 30.33 -10.76 -31.19
CA PRO A 602 29.13 -10.81 -30.38
C PRO A 602 29.11 -9.66 -29.37
N LYS A 603 27.99 -8.96 -29.29
CA LYS A 603 27.77 -7.81 -28.41
C LYS A 603 27.10 -8.25 -27.12
N ILE A 604 27.75 -8.01 -25.98
CA ILE A 604 27.28 -8.42 -24.66
C ILE A 604 26.91 -7.19 -23.83
N LEU A 605 25.75 -7.21 -23.20
CA LEU A 605 25.35 -6.21 -22.21
C LEU A 605 25.72 -6.70 -20.81
N ILE A 606 26.52 -5.95 -20.07
CA ILE A 606 26.80 -6.20 -18.65
C ILE A 606 25.94 -5.28 -17.80
N VAL A 607 25.24 -5.85 -16.82
CA VAL A 607 24.41 -5.11 -15.87
C VAL A 607 24.85 -5.49 -14.47
N ASP A 608 25.52 -4.58 -13.80
CA ASP A 608 26.02 -4.78 -12.44
C ASP A 608 26.11 -3.41 -11.80
N ASP A 609 25.75 -3.25 -10.53
CA ASP A 609 25.82 -1.96 -9.85
C ASP A 609 27.27 -1.60 -9.45
N SER A 610 28.12 -2.61 -9.30
CA SER A 610 29.55 -2.45 -9.05
C SER A 610 30.31 -2.02 -10.32
N LEU A 611 30.84 -0.80 -10.30
CA LEU A 611 31.72 -0.29 -11.37
C LEU A 611 32.94 -1.20 -11.58
N SER A 612 33.53 -1.72 -10.50
CA SER A 612 34.69 -2.61 -10.54
C SER A 612 34.38 -3.91 -11.28
N ILE A 613 33.20 -4.50 -11.05
CA ILE A 613 32.75 -5.71 -11.77
C ILE A 613 32.47 -5.40 -13.23
N ARG A 614 31.82 -4.26 -13.55
CA ARG A 614 31.59 -3.82 -14.93
C ARG A 614 32.89 -3.62 -15.70
N LYS A 615 33.90 -2.97 -15.11
CA LYS A 615 35.23 -2.76 -15.71
C LYS A 615 35.96 -4.08 -15.91
N PHE A 616 35.95 -4.96 -14.91
CA PHE A 616 36.57 -6.28 -14.98
C PHE A 616 35.95 -7.14 -16.09
N LEU A 617 34.63 -7.30 -16.10
CA LEU A 617 33.91 -8.07 -17.12
C LEU A 617 34.08 -7.47 -18.52
N SER A 618 34.03 -6.14 -18.65
CA SER A 618 34.28 -5.46 -19.93
C SER A 618 35.68 -5.76 -20.47
N SER A 619 36.71 -5.69 -19.62
CA SER A 619 38.10 -5.98 -19.98
C SER A 619 38.28 -7.46 -20.35
N LEU A 620 37.71 -8.38 -19.54
CA LEU A 620 37.77 -9.82 -19.76
C LEU A 620 37.12 -10.20 -21.10
N LEU A 621 35.90 -9.75 -21.36
CA LEU A 621 35.16 -10.09 -22.57
C LEU A 621 35.76 -9.43 -23.82
N SER A 622 36.23 -8.19 -23.73
CA SER A 622 36.91 -7.52 -24.85
C SER A 622 38.18 -8.24 -25.28
N LYS A 623 38.98 -8.75 -24.32
CA LYS A 623 40.17 -9.59 -24.60
C LYS A 623 39.83 -10.89 -25.33
N HIS A 624 38.59 -11.38 -25.21
CA HIS A 624 38.09 -12.59 -25.87
C HIS A 624 37.23 -12.30 -27.11
N ASN A 625 37.44 -11.15 -27.77
CA ASN A 625 36.76 -10.74 -29.01
C ASN A 625 35.23 -10.56 -28.89
N TYR A 626 34.73 -10.18 -27.73
CA TYR A 626 33.36 -9.68 -27.57
C TYR A 626 33.33 -8.15 -27.67
N GLU A 627 32.25 -7.61 -28.22
CA GLU A 627 31.90 -6.20 -28.05
C GLU A 627 31.06 -6.06 -26.80
N VAL A 628 31.25 -5.01 -26.00
CA VAL A 628 30.64 -4.94 -24.67
C VAL A 628 30.12 -3.54 -24.39
N GLU A 629 28.89 -3.47 -23.90
CA GLU A 629 28.36 -2.27 -23.24
C GLU A 629 27.95 -2.60 -21.81
N ALA A 630 27.99 -1.61 -20.93
CA ALA A 630 27.77 -1.80 -19.51
C ALA A 630 26.75 -0.81 -18.96
N ALA A 631 25.80 -1.31 -18.19
CA ALA A 631 24.74 -0.57 -17.52
C ALA A 631 24.88 -0.65 -16.00
N PRO A 632 24.68 0.45 -15.25
CA PRO A 632 24.82 0.47 -13.79
C PRO A 632 23.62 -0.12 -13.03
N ASN A 633 22.49 -0.36 -13.71
CA ASN A 633 21.28 -0.93 -13.11
C ASN A 633 20.34 -1.45 -14.21
N GLY A 634 19.28 -2.15 -13.80
CA GLY A 634 18.31 -2.72 -14.73
C GLY A 634 17.55 -1.68 -15.56
N GLN A 635 17.31 -0.47 -15.04
CA GLN A 635 16.64 0.59 -15.78
C GLN A 635 17.47 1.08 -16.97
N SER A 636 18.76 1.34 -16.73
CA SER A 636 19.71 1.73 -17.79
C SER A 636 19.91 0.60 -18.81
N ALA A 637 19.84 -0.65 -18.36
CA ALA A 637 19.92 -1.82 -19.25
C ALA A 637 18.73 -1.88 -20.22
N ILE A 638 17.52 -1.58 -19.75
CA ILE A 638 16.31 -1.53 -20.59
C ILE A 638 16.44 -0.41 -21.64
N GLU A 639 16.95 0.75 -21.26
CA GLU A 639 17.20 1.86 -22.19
C GLU A 639 18.18 1.44 -23.29
N LEU A 640 19.28 0.78 -22.95
CA LEU A 640 20.25 0.28 -23.94
C LEU A 640 19.68 -0.81 -24.84
N LEU A 641 18.91 -1.75 -24.28
CA LEU A 641 18.21 -2.79 -25.04
C LEU A 641 17.21 -2.22 -26.05
N SER A 642 16.64 -1.04 -25.77
CA SER A 642 15.74 -0.35 -26.69
C SER A 642 16.46 0.37 -27.84
N GLN A 643 17.75 0.71 -27.65
CA GLN A 643 18.55 1.49 -28.59
C GLN A 643 19.43 0.62 -29.48
N THR A 644 19.92 -0.52 -28.96
CA THR A 644 20.83 -1.41 -29.69
C THR A 644 20.52 -2.88 -29.43
N GLU A 645 20.82 -3.75 -30.39
CA GLU A 645 20.66 -5.20 -30.24
C GLU A 645 21.87 -5.83 -29.54
N PHE A 646 21.59 -6.77 -28.64
CA PHE A 646 22.60 -7.54 -27.92
C PHE A 646 22.46 -9.03 -28.20
N ASP A 647 23.58 -9.74 -28.08
CA ASP A 647 23.69 -11.17 -28.31
C ASP A 647 23.61 -11.99 -27.02
N ALA A 648 23.94 -11.38 -25.88
CA ALA A 648 23.69 -11.91 -24.54
C ALA A 648 23.70 -10.79 -23.50
N VAL A 649 23.06 -11.06 -22.35
CA VAL A 649 23.06 -10.18 -21.18
C VAL A 649 23.70 -10.91 -20.00
N ILE A 650 24.56 -10.24 -19.26
CA ILE A 650 25.11 -10.69 -17.99
C ILE A 650 24.59 -9.75 -16.91
N THR A 651 23.83 -10.24 -15.94
CA THR A 651 23.22 -9.38 -14.91
C THR A 651 23.52 -9.84 -13.50
N ASP A 652 23.83 -8.90 -12.60
CA ASP A 652 23.72 -9.12 -11.16
C ASP A 652 22.25 -9.19 -10.73
N LEU A 653 21.94 -9.82 -9.60
CA LEU A 653 20.58 -9.90 -9.06
C LEU A 653 20.22 -8.74 -8.12
N GLU A 654 21.17 -8.27 -7.32
CA GLU A 654 20.93 -7.31 -6.22
C GLU A 654 21.46 -5.93 -6.61
N MET A 655 20.72 -5.25 -7.48
CA MET A 655 21.07 -3.92 -7.98
C MET A 655 20.00 -2.88 -7.56
N PRO A 656 20.36 -1.61 -7.35
CA PRO A 656 19.42 -0.54 -7.02
C PRO A 656 18.53 -0.16 -8.22
N GLN A 657 17.42 0.52 -7.92
CA GLN A 657 16.36 0.94 -8.86
C GLN A 657 15.55 -0.22 -9.45
N LEU A 658 16.17 -1.01 -10.33
CA LEU A 658 15.56 -2.17 -10.99
C LEU A 658 16.54 -3.34 -10.86
N SER A 659 16.09 -4.38 -10.16
CA SER A 659 16.93 -5.53 -9.80
C SER A 659 17.17 -6.45 -11.00
N GLY A 660 18.12 -7.38 -10.89
CA GLY A 660 18.32 -8.37 -11.95
C GLY A 660 17.12 -9.27 -12.15
N TYR A 661 16.33 -9.51 -11.10
CA TYR A 661 15.08 -10.25 -11.19
C TYR A 661 14.08 -9.52 -12.10
N ASP A 662 13.91 -8.22 -11.85
CA ASP A 662 13.01 -7.37 -12.63
C ASP A 662 13.49 -7.24 -14.09
N LEU A 663 14.81 -7.19 -14.30
CA LEU A 663 15.40 -7.11 -15.64
C LEU A 663 15.15 -8.39 -16.45
N ILE A 664 15.36 -9.56 -15.84
CA ILE A 664 15.08 -10.86 -16.49
C ILE A 664 13.60 -10.95 -16.86
N GLU A 665 12.72 -10.57 -15.94
CA GLU A 665 11.28 -10.55 -16.19
C GLU A 665 10.90 -9.61 -17.33
N HIS A 666 11.49 -8.41 -17.37
CA HIS A 666 11.28 -7.46 -18.45
C HIS A 666 11.73 -8.02 -19.80
N ILE A 667 12.94 -8.59 -19.87
CA ILE A 667 13.49 -9.23 -21.08
C ILE A 667 12.57 -10.34 -21.60
N ARG A 668 11.97 -11.14 -20.69
CA ARG A 668 11.10 -12.26 -21.07
C ARG A 668 9.66 -11.86 -21.36
N SER A 669 9.22 -10.69 -20.88
CA SER A 669 7.90 -10.15 -21.19
C SER A 669 7.81 -9.58 -22.61
N ASP A 670 8.95 -9.22 -23.21
CA ASP A 670 9.01 -8.66 -24.56
C ASP A 670 9.39 -9.72 -25.60
N SER A 671 8.50 -9.96 -26.56
CA SER A 671 8.73 -10.89 -27.68
C SER A 671 9.98 -10.60 -28.51
N ARG A 672 10.50 -9.37 -28.49
CA ARG A 672 11.74 -8.97 -29.16
C ARG A 672 12.98 -9.63 -28.54
N TRP A 673 12.92 -10.01 -27.26
CA TRP A 673 14.07 -10.51 -26.50
C TRP A 673 13.84 -11.86 -25.83
N ASP A 674 12.75 -12.58 -26.13
CA ASP A 674 12.43 -13.88 -25.53
C ASP A 674 13.56 -14.91 -25.73
N ASP A 675 14.24 -14.84 -26.88
CA ASP A 675 15.39 -15.69 -27.24
C ASP A 675 16.76 -15.09 -26.85
N LEU A 676 16.81 -13.98 -26.12
CA LEU A 676 18.07 -13.34 -25.69
C LEU A 676 18.67 -14.12 -24.50
N PRO A 677 19.88 -14.69 -24.61
CA PRO A 677 20.52 -15.39 -23.50
C PRO A 677 20.82 -14.45 -22.33
N VAL A 678 20.41 -14.84 -21.13
CA VAL A 678 20.70 -14.10 -19.89
C VAL A 678 21.49 -14.99 -18.93
N LEU A 679 22.70 -14.55 -18.58
CA LEU A 679 23.59 -15.16 -17.61
C LEU A 679 23.56 -14.36 -16.32
N VAL A 680 23.18 -15.00 -15.22
CA VAL A 680 23.13 -14.34 -13.92
C VAL A 680 24.50 -14.41 -13.23
N LEU A 681 24.93 -13.31 -12.64
CA LEU A 681 26.02 -13.27 -11.66
C LEU A 681 25.39 -13.00 -10.28
N THR A 682 25.77 -13.72 -9.23
CA THR A 682 25.20 -13.48 -7.90
C THR A 682 26.21 -13.67 -6.79
N GLY A 683 26.22 -12.77 -5.80
CA GLY A 683 27.01 -12.93 -4.58
C GLY A 683 26.44 -13.93 -3.57
N ARG A 684 25.22 -14.45 -3.78
CA ARG A 684 24.55 -15.35 -2.84
C ARG A 684 24.49 -16.78 -3.37
N ALA A 685 25.02 -17.71 -2.59
CA ALA A 685 24.89 -19.14 -2.86
C ALA A 685 23.59 -19.69 -2.23
N GLY A 686 22.73 -20.32 -3.03
CA GLY A 686 21.55 -21.01 -2.51
C GLY A 686 20.67 -21.61 -3.61
N LYS A 687 20.24 -22.88 -3.42
CA LYS A 687 19.40 -23.62 -4.38
C LYS A 687 18.08 -22.91 -4.70
N ASN A 688 17.54 -22.13 -3.76
CA ASN A 688 16.30 -21.38 -3.95
C ASN A 688 16.49 -20.23 -4.95
N ILE A 689 17.64 -19.54 -4.92
CA ILE A 689 17.96 -18.42 -5.82
C ILE A 689 18.20 -18.94 -7.24
N GLU A 690 18.96 -20.04 -7.36
CA GLU A 690 19.16 -20.74 -8.64
C GLU A 690 17.82 -21.18 -9.26
N GLN A 691 16.93 -21.81 -8.49
CA GLN A 691 15.63 -22.24 -9.00
C GLN A 691 14.72 -21.06 -9.38
N GLN A 692 14.75 -19.98 -8.59
CA GLN A 692 13.95 -18.79 -8.85
C GLN A 692 14.40 -18.06 -10.12
N THR A 693 15.70 -17.86 -10.30
CA THR A 693 16.26 -17.18 -11.49
C THR A 693 16.08 -17.99 -12.78
N LEU A 694 16.23 -19.32 -12.72
CA LEU A 694 15.94 -20.21 -13.85
C LEU A 694 14.45 -20.20 -14.22
N LYS A 695 13.54 -20.13 -13.22
CA LYS A 695 12.09 -20.01 -13.47
C LYS A 695 11.71 -18.68 -14.13
N LEU A 696 12.38 -17.60 -13.76
CA LEU A 696 12.19 -16.27 -14.37
C LEU A 696 12.71 -16.20 -15.82
N GLY A 697 13.52 -17.17 -16.24
CA GLY A 697 13.98 -17.29 -17.62
C GLY A 697 15.45 -16.95 -17.83
N ALA A 698 16.27 -16.88 -16.78
CA ALA A 698 17.72 -16.92 -16.93
C ALA A 698 18.17 -18.27 -17.52
N ASN A 699 19.27 -18.25 -18.28
CA ASN A 699 19.77 -19.43 -18.98
C ASN A 699 20.78 -20.23 -18.16
N ASP A 700 21.61 -19.54 -17.39
CA ASP A 700 22.49 -20.13 -16.37
C ASP A 700 22.87 -19.02 -15.37
N PHE A 701 23.57 -19.36 -14.30
CA PHE A 701 24.00 -18.44 -13.25
C PHE A 701 25.42 -18.76 -12.80
N ILE A 702 26.13 -17.79 -12.25
CA ILE A 702 27.47 -17.93 -11.72
C ILE A 702 27.51 -17.27 -10.36
N ILE A 703 28.10 -17.96 -9.38
CA ILE A 703 28.25 -17.43 -8.02
C ILE A 703 29.56 -16.65 -7.95
N LYS A 704 29.54 -15.42 -7.42
CA LYS A 704 30.72 -14.62 -7.13
C LYS A 704 31.37 -15.13 -5.82
N PRO A 705 32.70 -15.28 -5.74
CA PRO A 705 33.69 -15.04 -6.80
C PRO A 705 33.75 -16.20 -7.82
N PHE A 706 33.93 -15.86 -9.10
CA PHE A 706 33.96 -16.81 -10.21
C PHE A 706 35.29 -16.83 -10.94
N LYS A 707 35.58 -17.94 -11.64
CA LYS A 707 36.77 -18.06 -12.47
C LYS A 707 36.49 -17.57 -13.89
N GLU A 708 37.44 -16.87 -14.51
CA GLU A 708 37.32 -16.35 -15.88
C GLU A 708 36.88 -17.44 -16.88
N LYS A 709 37.49 -18.63 -16.77
CA LYS A 709 37.17 -19.78 -17.62
C LYS A 709 35.70 -20.24 -17.48
N GLU A 710 35.15 -20.20 -16.27
CA GLU A 710 33.76 -20.61 -16.02
C GLU A 710 32.76 -19.66 -16.71
N LEU A 711 32.99 -18.35 -16.62
CA LEU A 711 32.18 -17.34 -17.31
C LEU A 711 32.21 -17.55 -18.83
N LEU A 712 33.40 -17.73 -19.40
CA LEU A 712 33.58 -17.89 -20.84
C LEU A 712 32.98 -19.20 -21.35
N ASP A 713 33.12 -20.30 -20.61
CA ASP A 713 32.55 -21.60 -20.97
C ASP A 713 31.01 -21.54 -20.94
N LYS A 714 30.42 -20.84 -19.97
CA LYS A 714 28.96 -20.63 -19.93
C LYS A 714 28.47 -19.73 -21.06
N LEU A 715 29.18 -18.66 -21.40
CA LEU A 715 28.82 -17.81 -22.55
C LEU A 715 28.90 -18.55 -23.89
N LYS A 716 29.90 -19.43 -24.07
CA LYS A 716 30.02 -20.29 -25.27
C LYS A 716 28.89 -21.32 -25.42
N ASN A 717 28.18 -21.62 -24.34
CA ASN A 717 26.99 -22.47 -24.42
C ASN A 717 25.79 -21.73 -25.03
N PHE A 718 25.84 -20.39 -25.09
CA PHE A 718 24.77 -19.55 -25.62
C PHE A 718 25.10 -18.94 -26.98
N ILE A 719 26.38 -18.68 -27.25
CA ILE A 719 26.86 -18.03 -28.48
C ILE A 719 27.83 -18.98 -29.21
N GLU A 720 27.52 -19.29 -30.46
CA GLU A 720 28.38 -20.01 -31.39
C GLU A 720 28.96 -19.02 -32.41
N ARG A 721 30.27 -19.10 -32.66
CA ARG A 721 30.97 -18.22 -33.59
C ARG A 721 31.34 -19.06 -34.81
N ASN A 722 30.86 -18.65 -35.99
CA ASN A 722 31.39 -19.14 -37.26
C ASN A 722 32.23 -18.01 -37.83
N GLU A 723 33.54 -18.23 -37.92
CA GLU A 723 34.50 -17.28 -38.50
C GLU A 723 34.28 -17.08 -40.00
#